data_AF-A0A0W0XPV4-F1
#
_entry.id   AF-A0A0W0XPV4-F1
#
_cell.length_a   1.000
_cell.length_b   1.000
_cell.length_c   1.000
_cell.angle_alpha   90.00
_cell.angle_beta   90.00
_cell.angle_gamma   90.00
#
_symmetry.space_group_name_H-M   'P 1'
#
loop_
_entity.id
_entity.type
_entity.pdbx_description
1 polymer ?
#
loop_
_entity_poly.entity_id
_entity_poly.type
_entity_poly.pdbx_seq_one_letter_code
_entity_poly.pdbx_strand_id
1 'polypeptide(L)'
;MKSKNTVSNIDNESRDLASIRLAQSLWSRGTPITGTPAESYLVSTRKITASVASRLQFKYVQGKLGIPKLDQYGFNDYLIAPVYNLKDELIGLQIVQLDTEGNKAMPADADKSYYCKMYLGPAKPALPGKAAVINDVENQDAVFIAEGIETASSIAVIPAIRERYRILASLGVTELPATLSYIRTHYSRDTTIILLKDHDKPGSSASNDFQKALELFEGAGYRVIVKEPVVEGHDWNDVLAQHGSVELERQLAVDVHALQSQGEPIIRNELKNLYASLLTSEAKTDEQNLLFSLSLVVNRKLDKMTRLIPSIEETVKRLAESGQVSLTAETAHFEKNDTELKLAMKTLDSIRKRLESVLQLPSLPESVKEYRAQALKLKNSKQKLTANNQKVLREEINAAYDKAMNDYVSMSAEPGAEFRKIAGDDHYAYFFNLIIERSKILSFSEMRRSLSVEIKNREQAQKELSEKARTEKEQKHKDELLNAFIKQNDLVIELASYMNKLFVLIDSSKLSVEREIEDMDYRAYQDFYVKLHEEAQASDEDLESLQHWLNNLGNFKTLSPLKYEPPKGEDVRPVKFIFEEYDEQETLENITDAMMNHLPAITPTLALDSRDKGKEIDDQEAAPQQDDLLTRSIYDYVIELSAILYKSFEVSSPDGKFTQEFDGLVVRDRQLTIMERKANDGTGVSVLQRNFCQQKIGSKEQFVDKNWLPSILGHAQPESFIKIDAPESKDWYSPAFDDAMKNRLMTAAKKTVVEALRDLRLEFNMNLPKHFSDGYQGVFFSSRLNDVKVRFSRQGLGNETIAHRRIDDIKSDMATEVMKRV
;
A
#
# COMPACT_ATOMS: atom_id res chain seq x y z
N MET A 1 -2.71 6.64 -8.37
CA MET A 1 -2.44 7.04 -6.97
C MET A 1 -2.26 5.85 -6.02
N LYS A 2 -3.14 4.83 -6.01
CA LYS A 2 -3.02 3.65 -5.13
C LYS A 2 -1.64 2.95 -5.18
N SER A 3 -1.04 2.77 -6.36
CA SER A 3 0.25 2.05 -6.50
C SER A 3 1.49 2.75 -5.95
N LYS A 4 1.54 4.08 -5.93
CA LYS A 4 2.67 4.83 -5.34
C LYS A 4 2.66 4.71 -3.82
N ASN A 5 1.48 4.77 -3.20
CA ASN A 5 1.30 4.57 -1.76
C ASN A 5 1.63 3.13 -1.34
N THR A 6 1.31 2.14 -2.18
CA THR A 6 1.70 0.74 -1.92
C THR A 6 3.23 0.57 -1.90
N VAL A 7 3.96 1.20 -2.83
CA VAL A 7 5.44 1.09 -2.89
C VAL A 7 6.14 1.84 -1.75
N SER A 8 5.63 3.01 -1.33
CA SER A 8 6.20 3.73 -0.18
C SER A 8 5.96 3.01 1.15
N ASN A 9 4.80 2.39 1.32
CA ASN A 9 4.52 1.54 2.48
C ASN A 9 5.44 0.31 2.49
N ILE A 10 5.75 -0.20 1.29
CA ILE A 10 6.65 -1.35 1.12
C ILE A 10 8.07 -1.09 1.66
N ASP A 11 8.62 0.09 1.39
CA ASP A 11 9.98 0.44 1.80
C ASP A 11 10.10 0.70 3.31
N ASN A 12 9.05 1.23 3.95
CA ASN A 12 9.01 1.48 5.39
C ASN A 12 8.96 0.17 6.19
N GLU A 13 8.05 -0.75 5.84
CA GLU A 13 7.94 -2.07 6.48
C GLU A 13 9.25 -2.88 6.39
N SER A 14 9.98 -2.77 5.27
CA SER A 14 11.28 -3.46 5.12
C SER A 14 12.35 -2.94 6.07
N ARG A 15 12.33 -1.63 6.39
CA ARG A 15 13.26 -1.04 7.37
C ARG A 15 12.89 -1.45 8.79
N ASP A 16 11.60 -1.52 9.08
CA ASP A 16 11.09 -1.97 10.36
C ASP A 16 11.48 -3.42 10.65
N LEU A 17 11.27 -4.34 9.68
CA LEU A 17 11.69 -5.74 9.80
C LEU A 17 13.21 -5.91 10.01
N ALA A 18 14.02 -5.12 9.30
CA ALA A 18 15.47 -5.14 9.50
C ALA A 18 15.87 -4.67 10.90
N SER A 19 15.19 -3.65 11.42
CA SER A 19 15.41 -3.13 12.77
C SER A 19 14.97 -4.13 13.85
N ILE A 20 13.83 -4.80 13.66
CA ILE A 20 13.34 -5.88 14.54
C ILE A 20 14.36 -7.03 14.59
N ARG A 21 14.84 -7.51 13.43
CA ARG A 21 15.85 -8.58 13.37
C ARG A 21 17.15 -8.19 14.06
N LEU A 22 17.58 -6.94 13.91
CA LEU A 22 18.77 -6.43 14.61
C LEU A 22 18.53 -6.42 16.12
N ALA A 23 17.39 -5.90 16.59
CA ALA A 23 17.02 -5.90 18.01
C ALA A 23 17.02 -7.31 18.60
N GLN A 24 16.38 -8.27 17.94
CA GLN A 24 16.34 -9.68 18.36
C GLN A 24 17.74 -10.32 18.41
N SER A 25 18.59 -10.02 17.42
CA SER A 25 19.99 -10.48 17.38
C SER A 25 20.81 -9.92 18.54
N LEU A 26 20.70 -8.61 18.81
CA LEU A 26 21.38 -7.95 19.92
C LEU A 26 20.90 -8.47 21.28
N TRP A 27 19.59 -8.67 21.46
CA TRP A 27 19.04 -9.26 22.68
C TRP A 27 19.53 -10.68 22.93
N SER A 28 19.63 -11.48 21.87
CA SER A 28 20.12 -12.87 21.94
C SER A 28 21.62 -12.93 22.28
N ARG A 29 22.41 -11.98 21.77
CA ARG A 29 23.82 -11.82 22.10
C ARG A 29 24.07 -11.21 23.48
N GLY A 30 23.07 -10.53 24.05
CA GLY A 30 23.19 -9.86 25.34
C GLY A 30 23.47 -10.84 26.47
N THR A 31 24.32 -10.42 27.39
CA THR A 31 24.73 -11.16 28.59
C THR A 31 24.08 -10.55 29.84
N PRO A 32 24.01 -11.28 30.97
CA PRO A 32 23.60 -10.68 32.25
C PRO A 32 24.45 -9.46 32.59
N ILE A 33 23.86 -8.45 33.22
CA ILE A 33 24.56 -7.20 33.55
C ILE A 33 25.61 -7.35 34.67
N THR A 34 25.57 -8.43 35.46
CA THR A 34 26.44 -8.61 36.63
C THR A 34 27.93 -8.55 36.27
N GLY A 35 28.68 -7.70 36.97
CA GLY A 35 30.11 -7.47 36.75
C GLY A 35 30.45 -6.62 35.52
N THR A 36 29.46 -5.98 34.88
CA THR A 36 29.64 -5.19 33.64
C THR A 36 29.47 -3.69 33.90
N PRO A 37 29.90 -2.81 32.97
CA PRO A 37 29.62 -1.37 33.04
C PRO A 37 28.13 -1.05 33.16
N ALA A 38 27.24 -1.90 32.64
CA ALA A 38 25.80 -1.74 32.77
C ALA A 38 25.29 -1.95 34.22
N GLU A 39 25.88 -2.87 34.98
CA GLU A 39 25.60 -2.98 36.42
C GLU A 39 26.17 -1.78 37.16
N SER A 40 27.40 -1.36 36.87
CA SER A 40 27.99 -0.15 37.46
C SER A 40 27.10 1.08 37.24
N TYR A 41 26.53 1.22 36.05
CA TYR A 41 25.58 2.29 35.75
C TYR A 41 24.33 2.25 36.64
N LEU A 42 23.67 1.09 36.76
CA LEU A 42 22.46 0.97 37.58
C LEU A 42 22.77 1.09 39.09
N VAL A 43 23.89 0.55 39.54
CA VAL A 43 24.24 0.49 40.97
C VAL A 43 24.89 1.79 41.45
N SER A 44 25.99 2.18 40.81
CA SER A 44 26.81 3.32 41.26
C SER A 44 26.15 4.65 40.91
N THR A 45 25.63 4.78 39.69
CA THR A 45 25.02 6.03 39.21
C THR A 45 23.54 6.13 39.60
N ARG A 46 22.75 5.08 39.36
CA ARG A 46 21.29 5.09 39.61
C ARG A 46 20.87 4.62 41.01
N LYS A 47 21.82 4.18 41.85
CA LYS A 47 21.59 3.72 43.24
C LYS A 47 20.60 2.55 43.36
N ILE A 48 20.40 1.80 42.29
CA ILE A 48 19.61 0.55 42.30
C ILE A 48 20.53 -0.55 42.86
N THR A 49 20.15 -1.18 43.97
CA THR A 49 21.01 -2.22 44.57
C THR A 49 21.28 -3.36 43.59
N ALA A 50 22.49 -3.95 43.63
CA ALA A 50 22.89 -5.01 42.69
C ALA A 50 21.94 -6.24 42.71
N SER A 51 21.38 -6.56 43.89
CA SER A 51 20.39 -7.64 44.04
C SER A 51 19.05 -7.33 43.37
N VAL A 52 18.68 -6.05 43.25
CA VAL A 52 17.52 -5.61 42.45
C VAL A 52 17.89 -5.60 40.97
N ALA A 53 19.00 -4.94 40.60
CA ALA A 53 19.39 -4.73 39.21
C ALA A 53 19.52 -6.06 38.43
N SER A 54 20.13 -7.08 39.04
CA SER A 54 20.29 -8.42 38.45
C SER A 54 18.98 -9.18 38.20
N ARG A 55 17.86 -8.77 38.80
CA ARG A 55 16.53 -9.37 38.62
C ARG A 55 15.67 -8.62 37.59
N LEU A 56 16.08 -7.43 37.16
CA LEU A 56 15.37 -6.67 36.15
C LEU A 56 15.66 -7.23 34.75
N GLN A 57 14.79 -6.92 33.80
CA GLN A 57 14.87 -7.38 32.42
C GLN A 57 15.89 -6.58 31.60
N PHE A 58 17.13 -6.46 32.10
CA PHE A 58 18.21 -5.81 31.38
C PHE A 58 19.27 -6.80 30.93
N LYS A 59 19.92 -6.49 29.81
CA LYS A 59 21.14 -7.17 29.36
C LYS A 59 22.24 -6.17 29.04
N TYR A 60 23.46 -6.67 29.04
CA TYR A 60 24.65 -5.98 28.59
C TYR A 60 25.10 -6.51 27.23
N VAL A 61 25.43 -5.60 26.32
CA VAL A 61 26.06 -5.92 25.03
C VAL A 61 27.36 -5.15 24.90
N GLN A 62 28.41 -5.85 24.44
CA GLN A 62 29.72 -5.26 24.14
C GLN A 62 30.02 -5.29 22.63
N GLY A 63 30.73 -4.26 22.17
CA GLY A 63 31.21 -4.12 20.80
C GLY A 63 30.22 -3.44 19.87
N LYS A 64 30.61 -3.28 18.59
CA LYS A 64 29.79 -2.59 17.59
C LYS A 64 28.42 -3.24 17.42
N LEU A 65 27.39 -2.40 17.39
CA LEU A 65 26.00 -2.83 17.25
C LEU A 65 25.55 -2.92 15.78
N GLY A 66 26.33 -2.38 14.85
CA GLY A 66 25.90 -2.21 13.46
C GLY A 66 24.95 -1.03 13.28
N ILE A 67 25.00 -0.07 14.22
CA ILE A 67 24.17 1.13 14.25
C ILE A 67 25.10 2.33 14.06
N PRO A 68 25.18 2.92 12.85
CA PRO A 68 26.17 3.95 12.54
C PRO A 68 26.17 5.13 13.52
N LYS A 69 24.97 5.54 14.00
CA LYS A 69 24.83 6.65 14.95
C LYS A 69 25.49 6.39 16.31
N LEU A 70 25.55 5.13 16.77
CA LEU A 70 26.20 4.76 18.04
C LEU A 70 27.66 4.34 17.82
N ASP A 71 27.93 3.59 16.76
CA ASP A 71 29.24 2.98 16.51
C ASP A 71 30.33 4.00 16.11
N GLN A 72 29.94 5.21 15.70
CA GLN A 72 30.89 6.25 15.24
C GLN A 72 31.71 6.91 16.36
N TYR A 73 31.27 6.80 17.62
CA TYR A 73 31.88 7.52 18.75
C TYR A 73 32.86 6.69 19.59
N GLY A 74 33.14 5.44 19.21
CA GLY A 74 34.16 4.61 19.85
C GLY A 74 33.79 3.97 21.20
N PHE A 75 32.61 4.27 21.76
CA PHE A 75 32.07 3.57 22.93
C PHE A 75 31.47 2.23 22.54
N ASN A 76 31.77 1.18 23.30
CA ASN A 76 31.42 -0.20 22.96
C ASN A 76 30.58 -0.90 24.02
N ASP A 77 30.11 -0.17 25.04
CA ASP A 77 29.42 -0.73 26.20
C ASP A 77 27.96 -0.26 26.21
N TYR A 78 27.01 -1.19 26.34
CA TYR A 78 25.59 -0.87 26.23
C TYR A 78 24.74 -1.60 27.26
N LEU A 79 23.85 -0.86 27.92
CA LEU A 79 22.70 -1.40 28.63
C LEU A 79 21.52 -1.47 27.65
N ILE A 80 20.85 -2.62 27.56
CA ILE A 80 19.68 -2.80 26.70
C ILE A 80 18.46 -3.32 27.49
N ALA A 81 17.28 -2.78 27.17
CA ALA A 81 15.99 -3.19 27.71
C ALA A 81 15.07 -3.69 26.58
N PRO A 82 14.31 -4.77 26.78
CA PRO A 82 13.48 -5.38 25.75
C PRO A 82 12.17 -4.59 25.57
N VAL A 83 11.76 -4.39 24.32
CA VAL A 83 10.50 -3.75 23.95
C VAL A 83 9.62 -4.74 23.23
N TYR A 84 8.43 -4.97 23.78
CA TYR A 84 7.47 -5.95 23.31
C TYR A 84 6.29 -5.28 22.61
N ASN A 85 5.74 -5.95 21.59
CA ASN A 85 4.51 -5.55 20.94
C ASN A 85 3.29 -6.16 21.64
N LEU A 86 2.12 -5.98 21.04
CA LEU A 86 0.87 -6.50 21.58
C LEU A 86 0.79 -8.05 21.66
N LYS A 87 1.68 -8.77 20.98
CA LYS A 87 1.76 -10.24 20.95
C LYS A 87 2.80 -10.81 21.91
N ASP A 88 3.36 -9.96 22.80
CA ASP A 88 4.56 -10.27 23.59
C ASP A 88 5.76 -10.73 22.74
N GLU A 89 5.84 -10.29 21.48
CA GLU A 89 7.01 -10.50 20.62
C GLU A 89 8.01 -9.36 20.83
N LEU A 90 9.29 -9.72 20.94
CA LEU A 90 10.37 -8.73 21.00
C LEU A 90 10.50 -8.03 19.63
N ILE A 91 10.10 -6.77 19.58
CA ILE A 91 10.14 -5.93 18.36
C ILE A 91 11.20 -4.83 18.42
N GLY A 92 11.78 -4.58 19.60
CA GLY A 92 12.79 -3.54 19.73
C GLY A 92 13.58 -3.59 21.03
N LEU A 93 14.52 -2.67 21.14
CA LEU A 93 15.34 -2.45 22.32
C LEU A 93 15.39 -0.96 22.65
N GLN A 94 15.30 -0.64 23.94
CA GLN A 94 15.82 0.64 24.44
C GLN A 94 17.30 0.46 24.76
N ILE A 95 18.15 1.26 24.15
CA ILE A 95 19.61 1.18 24.28
C ILE A 95 20.11 2.41 25.03
N VAL A 96 21.01 2.20 25.99
CA VAL A 96 21.81 3.25 26.65
C VAL A 96 23.29 2.93 26.42
N GLN A 97 23.99 3.83 25.73
CA GLN A 97 25.42 3.74 25.49
C GLN A 97 26.19 4.24 26.72
N LEU A 98 27.18 3.47 27.13
CA LEU A 98 27.96 3.66 28.35
C LEU A 98 29.45 3.84 28.02
N ASP A 99 30.17 4.50 28.92
CA ASP A 99 31.62 4.43 28.97
C ASP A 99 32.09 3.15 29.71
N THR A 100 33.40 2.95 29.75
CA THR A 100 34.03 1.78 30.38
C THR A 100 33.84 1.75 31.91
N GLU A 101 33.59 2.90 32.51
CA GLU A 101 33.36 3.10 33.94
C GLU A 101 31.89 2.89 34.33
N GLY A 102 30.98 2.78 33.35
CA GLY A 102 29.55 2.61 33.57
C GLY A 102 28.79 3.93 33.77
N ASN A 103 29.29 5.05 33.25
CA ASN A 103 28.50 6.28 33.11
C ASN A 103 27.87 6.35 31.71
N LYS A 104 26.92 7.27 31.53
CA LYS A 104 26.41 7.59 30.20
C LYS A 104 27.57 8.07 29.32
N ALA A 105 27.74 7.44 28.17
CA ALA A 105 28.78 7.82 27.22
C ALA A 105 28.62 9.28 26.80
N MET A 106 29.70 10.05 26.87
CA MET A 106 29.77 11.44 26.40
C MET A 106 31.05 11.63 25.58
N PRO A 107 30.95 11.71 24.23
CA PRO A 107 32.11 12.01 23.40
C PRO A 107 32.69 13.39 23.74
N ALA A 108 34.01 13.53 23.68
CA ALA A 108 34.69 14.81 23.91
C ALA A 108 34.25 15.89 22.90
N ASP A 109 33.99 15.49 21.65
CA ASP A 109 33.53 16.36 20.55
C ASP A 109 32.01 16.25 20.30
N ALA A 110 31.23 15.88 21.32
CA ALA A 110 29.79 15.73 21.17
C ALA A 110 29.14 17.02 20.66
N ASP A 111 28.50 16.95 19.49
CA ASP A 111 27.61 18.02 19.05
C ASP A 111 26.31 18.02 19.87
N LYS A 112 25.49 19.07 19.72
CA LYS A 112 24.19 19.17 20.41
C LYS A 112 23.18 18.08 20.01
N SER A 113 23.48 17.27 18.99
CA SER A 113 22.60 16.21 18.47
C SER A 113 22.94 14.81 18.99
N TYR A 114 24.09 14.66 19.67
CA TYR A 114 24.46 13.42 20.32
C TYR A 114 23.51 13.11 21.48
N TYR A 115 22.97 11.91 21.48
CA TYR A 115 22.13 11.40 22.55
C TYR A 115 22.50 9.94 22.79
N CYS A 116 22.95 9.63 24.01
CA CYS A 116 23.42 8.29 24.40
C CYS A 116 22.31 7.25 24.55
N LYS A 117 21.04 7.64 24.37
CA LYS A 117 19.90 6.74 24.37
C LYS A 117 19.28 6.64 22.99
N MET A 118 18.78 5.45 22.64
CA MET A 118 17.94 5.31 21.46
C MET A 118 17.00 4.12 21.58
N TYR A 119 15.87 4.23 20.91
CA TYR A 119 15.01 3.10 20.60
C TYR A 119 15.44 2.49 19.27
N LEU A 120 15.73 1.19 19.27
CA LEU A 120 15.94 0.37 18.08
C LEU A 120 14.70 -0.48 17.86
N GLY A 121 13.91 -0.17 16.83
CA GLY A 121 12.70 -0.91 16.49
C GLY A 121 11.81 -0.11 15.54
N PRO A 122 10.60 -0.61 15.23
CA PRO A 122 9.67 0.08 14.34
C PRO A 122 9.18 1.39 14.96
N ALA A 123 9.35 2.50 14.26
CA ALA A 123 8.86 3.81 14.72
C ALA A 123 7.32 3.88 14.67
N LYS A 124 6.71 3.24 13.68
CA LYS A 124 5.25 3.12 13.50
C LYS A 124 4.91 1.66 13.18
N PRO A 125 4.85 0.77 14.18
CA PRO A 125 4.51 -0.63 13.94
C PRO A 125 3.14 -0.76 13.27
N ALA A 126 2.96 -1.82 12.47
CA ALA A 126 1.71 -2.08 11.74
C ALA A 126 0.50 -2.18 12.69
N LEU A 127 0.71 -2.74 13.88
CA LEU A 127 -0.21 -2.67 15.02
C LEU A 127 0.37 -1.71 16.06
N PRO A 128 -0.22 -0.53 16.26
CA PRO A 128 0.25 0.43 17.25
C PRO A 128 0.12 -0.13 18.67
N GLY A 129 1.25 -0.21 19.36
CA GLY A 129 1.29 -0.63 20.76
C GLY A 129 2.60 -1.33 21.11
N LYS A 130 3.33 -0.76 22.06
CA LYS A 130 4.59 -1.31 22.54
C LYS A 130 4.89 -0.82 23.95
N ALA A 131 5.64 -1.62 24.71
CA ALA A 131 6.15 -1.22 26.01
C ALA A 131 7.52 -1.87 26.27
N ALA A 132 8.42 -1.15 26.94
CA ALA A 132 9.58 -1.78 27.54
C ALA A 132 9.18 -2.48 28.83
N VAL A 133 9.48 -3.77 28.97
CA VAL A 133 9.23 -4.53 30.20
C VAL A 133 10.48 -4.49 31.05
N ILE A 134 10.40 -3.92 32.25
CA ILE A 134 11.54 -3.73 33.16
C ILE A 134 11.51 -4.73 34.31
N ASN A 135 10.33 -4.96 34.88
CA ASN A 135 10.07 -6.00 35.86
C ASN A 135 8.92 -6.87 35.36
N ASP A 136 9.16 -8.17 35.25
CA ASP A 136 8.23 -9.11 34.66
C ASP A 136 7.62 -10.01 35.73
N VAL A 137 6.51 -9.53 36.31
CA VAL A 137 5.71 -10.27 37.28
C VAL A 137 4.26 -10.23 36.78
N GLU A 138 3.64 -11.40 36.66
CA GLU A 138 2.26 -11.50 36.21
C GLU A 138 1.30 -11.15 37.36
N ASN A 139 0.67 -9.99 37.25
CA ASN A 139 -0.42 -9.55 38.14
C ASN A 139 -1.35 -8.65 37.34
N GLN A 140 -2.65 -8.89 37.48
CA GLN A 140 -3.72 -8.24 36.71
C GLN A 140 -4.46 -7.17 37.52
N ASP A 141 -4.03 -6.90 38.76
CA ASP A 141 -4.68 -5.94 39.63
C ASP A 141 -4.14 -4.53 39.39
N ALA A 142 -2.84 -4.42 39.11
CA ALA A 142 -2.21 -3.15 38.80
C ALA A 142 -0.96 -3.27 37.92
N VAL A 143 -0.64 -2.18 37.22
CA VAL A 143 0.58 -2.04 36.42
C VAL A 143 1.18 -0.66 36.61
N PHE A 144 2.51 -0.61 36.75
CA PHE A 144 3.26 0.63 36.85
C PHE A 144 3.87 0.98 35.50
N ILE A 145 3.68 2.21 35.04
CA ILE A 145 4.18 2.69 33.75
C ILE A 145 4.97 3.97 33.99
N ALA A 146 6.26 3.93 33.66
CA ALA A 146 7.14 5.10 33.70
C ALA A 146 7.40 5.66 32.30
N GLU A 147 7.83 6.92 32.23
CA GLU A 147 8.30 7.51 30.97
C GLU A 147 9.57 6.81 30.47
N GLY A 148 10.56 6.64 31.35
CA GLY A 148 11.87 6.09 31.02
C GLY A 148 12.18 4.77 31.72
N ILE A 149 13.10 4.00 31.13
CA ILE A 149 13.56 2.72 31.70
C ILE A 149 14.27 2.92 33.05
N GLU A 150 14.93 4.06 33.27
CA GLU A 150 15.60 4.34 34.55
C GLU A 150 14.61 4.70 35.67
N THR A 151 13.58 5.48 35.35
CA THR A 151 12.47 5.80 36.25
C THR A 151 11.75 4.52 36.68
N ALA A 152 11.41 3.65 35.70
CA ALA A 152 10.84 2.33 35.96
C ALA A 152 11.74 1.45 36.83
N SER A 153 13.07 1.48 36.61
CA SER A 153 14.01 0.69 37.40
C SER A 153 14.14 1.19 38.84
N SER A 154 13.99 2.50 39.04
CA SER A 154 14.15 3.13 40.35
C SER A 154 13.06 2.70 41.32
N ILE A 155 11.81 2.61 40.88
CA ILE A 155 10.72 2.12 41.74
C ILE A 155 10.81 0.62 42.04
N ALA A 156 11.53 -0.15 41.22
CA ALA A 156 11.71 -1.59 41.42
C ALA A 156 12.58 -1.92 42.65
N VAL A 157 13.20 -0.92 43.30
CA VAL A 157 13.87 -1.11 44.59
C VAL A 157 12.89 -1.36 45.74
N ILE A 158 11.61 -1.01 45.57
CA ILE A 158 10.55 -1.22 46.55
C ILE A 158 10.06 -2.68 46.44
N PRO A 159 10.33 -3.55 47.43
CA PRO A 159 10.02 -4.98 47.32
C PRO A 159 8.54 -5.27 47.10
N ALA A 160 7.67 -4.52 47.79
CA ALA A 160 6.21 -4.65 47.69
C ALA A 160 5.68 -4.41 46.26
N ILE A 161 6.41 -3.64 45.44
CA ILE A 161 6.08 -3.40 44.04
C ILE A 161 6.72 -4.47 43.16
N ARG A 162 8.05 -4.62 43.25
CA ARG A 162 8.85 -5.53 42.40
C ARG A 162 8.37 -6.97 42.46
N GLU A 163 7.95 -7.45 43.63
CA GLU A 163 7.59 -8.86 43.81
C GLU A 163 6.16 -9.17 43.39
N ARG A 164 5.35 -8.15 43.11
CA ARG A 164 3.91 -8.31 42.86
C ARG A 164 3.44 -7.75 41.53
N TYR A 165 4.08 -6.73 40.98
CA TYR A 165 3.55 -6.02 39.82
C TYR A 165 4.55 -5.90 38.69
N ARG A 166 4.01 -5.90 37.47
CA ARG A 166 4.77 -5.57 36.28
C ARG A 166 5.11 -4.08 36.29
N ILE A 167 6.34 -3.77 35.87
CA ILE A 167 6.81 -2.40 35.70
C ILE A 167 7.22 -2.22 34.24
N LEU A 168 6.59 -1.24 33.60
CA LEU A 168 6.76 -0.92 32.19
C LEU A 168 7.37 0.47 32.02
N ALA A 169 7.97 0.71 30.85
CA ALA A 169 8.38 2.04 30.43
C ALA A 169 7.90 2.34 29.00
N SER A 170 7.48 3.60 28.77
CA SER A 170 6.94 4.05 27.49
C SER A 170 7.98 4.46 26.45
N LEU A 171 9.24 4.59 26.86
CA LEU A 171 10.35 5.10 26.02
C LEU A 171 10.32 6.62 25.80
N GLY A 172 9.69 7.34 26.72
CA GLY A 172 9.54 8.79 26.73
C GLY A 172 8.09 9.23 26.86
N VAL A 173 7.86 10.45 27.36
CA VAL A 173 6.51 11.02 27.55
C VAL A 173 5.68 11.06 26.27
N THR A 174 6.32 11.35 25.13
CA THR A 174 5.64 11.42 23.82
C THR A 174 5.14 10.06 23.34
N GLU A 175 5.75 8.97 23.83
CA GLU A 175 5.39 7.60 23.49
C GLU A 175 4.48 6.96 24.56
N LEU A 176 4.21 7.65 25.69
CA LEU A 176 3.30 7.18 26.73
C LEU A 176 1.90 6.84 26.19
N PRO A 177 1.28 7.63 25.30
CA PRO A 177 0.03 7.24 24.64
C PRO A 177 0.12 5.92 23.86
N ALA A 178 1.27 5.59 23.27
CA ALA A 178 1.44 4.37 22.49
C ALA A 178 1.46 3.10 23.38
N THR A 179 1.72 3.24 24.69
CA THR A 179 1.64 2.11 25.63
C THR A 179 0.20 1.68 25.91
N LEU A 180 -0.80 2.56 25.72
CA LEU A 180 -2.20 2.25 26.01
C LEU A 180 -2.69 1.01 25.24
N SER A 181 -2.31 0.85 23.97
CA SER A 181 -2.65 -0.36 23.21
C SER A 181 -2.00 -1.62 23.81
N TYR A 182 -0.77 -1.53 24.30
CA TYR A 182 -0.13 -2.66 25.01
C TYR A 182 -0.90 -2.96 26.30
N ILE A 183 -1.32 -1.94 27.04
CA ILE A 183 -2.13 -2.14 28.26
C ILE A 183 -3.47 -2.81 27.95
N ARG A 184 -4.22 -2.33 26.95
CA ARG A 184 -5.54 -2.87 26.55
C ARG A 184 -5.55 -4.34 26.20
N THR A 185 -4.40 -4.87 25.81
CA THR A 185 -4.26 -6.25 25.33
C THR A 185 -3.74 -7.20 26.40
N HIS A 186 -3.07 -6.67 27.43
CA HIS A 186 -2.46 -7.46 28.50
C HIS A 186 -3.16 -7.32 29.85
N TYR A 187 -4.04 -6.33 30.00
CA TYR A 187 -4.69 -5.99 31.26
C TYR A 187 -6.20 -5.79 31.07
N SER A 188 -6.99 -6.27 32.04
CA SER A 188 -8.44 -6.03 32.07
C SER A 188 -8.77 -4.60 32.49
N ARG A 189 -9.99 -4.14 32.20
CA ARG A 189 -10.49 -2.80 32.58
C ARG A 189 -10.34 -2.49 34.07
N ASP A 190 -10.53 -3.50 34.93
CA ASP A 190 -10.45 -3.33 36.39
C ASP A 190 -9.02 -3.17 36.92
N THR A 191 -8.02 -3.25 36.03
CA THR A 191 -6.62 -3.01 36.37
C THR A 191 -6.43 -1.55 36.73
N THR A 192 -5.79 -1.29 37.87
CA THR A 192 -5.36 0.06 38.22
C THR A 192 -4.06 0.39 37.48
N ILE A 193 -4.06 1.50 36.73
CA ILE A 193 -2.89 1.99 36.01
C ILE A 193 -2.17 3.03 36.88
N ILE A 194 -0.94 2.77 37.27
CA ILE A 194 -0.11 3.74 38.00
C ILE A 194 0.86 4.40 37.02
N LEU A 195 0.61 5.66 36.70
CA LEU A 195 1.48 6.46 35.85
C LEU A 195 2.53 7.19 36.71
N LEU A 196 3.80 6.92 36.43
CA LEU A 196 4.95 7.54 37.09
C LEU A 196 5.41 8.71 36.24
N LYS A 197 5.04 9.90 36.68
CA LYS A 197 5.29 11.18 36.02
C LYS A 197 6.59 11.79 36.56
N ASP A 198 7.40 12.36 35.68
CA ASP A 198 8.53 13.21 36.08
C ASP A 198 8.00 14.61 36.47
N HIS A 199 8.58 15.28 37.48
CA HIS A 199 8.04 16.55 37.98
C HIS A 199 8.47 17.74 37.09
N ASP A 200 8.02 17.75 35.84
CA ASP A 200 8.25 18.84 34.91
C ASP A 200 7.47 20.11 35.27
N LYS A 201 7.99 21.26 34.81
CA LYS A 201 7.31 22.55 34.94
C LYS A 201 5.90 22.50 34.35
N PRO A 202 4.89 23.02 35.06
CA PRO A 202 3.53 23.14 34.52
C PRO A 202 3.52 23.89 33.19
N GLY A 203 2.78 23.37 32.20
CA GLY A 203 2.64 23.97 30.86
C GLY A 203 3.82 23.72 29.92
N SER A 204 4.85 22.98 30.33
CA SER A 204 5.89 22.48 29.43
C SER A 204 5.32 21.50 28.39
N SER A 205 6.06 21.28 27.28
CA SER A 205 5.65 20.29 26.26
C SER A 205 5.46 18.90 26.86
N ALA A 206 6.37 18.47 27.74
CA ALA A 206 6.30 17.18 28.41
C ALA A 206 5.07 17.06 29.32
N SER A 207 4.78 18.09 30.13
CA SER A 207 3.55 18.12 30.94
C SER A 207 2.27 18.04 30.09
N ASN A 208 2.24 18.71 28.93
CA ASN A 208 1.09 18.67 28.03
C ASN A 208 0.94 17.28 27.36
N ASP A 209 2.07 16.66 26.98
CA ASP A 209 2.06 15.33 26.37
C ASP A 209 1.67 14.23 27.39
N PHE A 210 2.09 14.38 28.65
CA PHE A 210 1.62 13.52 29.74
C PHE A 210 0.11 13.66 29.96
N GLN A 211 -0.41 14.90 29.99
CA GLN A 211 -1.84 15.14 30.17
C GLN A 211 -2.69 14.48 29.08
N LYS A 212 -2.23 14.54 27.81
CA LYS A 212 -2.88 13.80 26.71
C LYS A 212 -2.89 12.29 26.97
N ALA A 213 -1.79 11.74 27.47
CA ALA A 213 -1.73 10.32 27.81
C ALA A 213 -2.72 9.98 28.92
N LEU A 214 -2.76 10.76 30.00
CA LEU A 214 -3.70 10.59 31.11
C LEU A 214 -5.15 10.56 30.63
N GLU A 215 -5.56 11.55 29.84
CA GLU A 215 -6.91 11.63 29.26
C GLU A 215 -7.25 10.41 28.40
N LEU A 216 -6.27 9.85 27.68
CA LEU A 216 -6.48 8.64 26.89
C LEU A 216 -6.65 7.39 27.76
N PHE A 217 -5.91 7.25 28.86
CA PHE A 217 -6.07 6.13 29.79
C PHE A 217 -7.39 6.22 30.56
N GLU A 218 -7.76 7.39 31.06
CA GLU A 218 -9.04 7.63 31.74
C GLU A 218 -10.23 7.47 30.79
N GLY A 219 -10.12 8.03 29.59
CA GLY A 219 -11.12 7.89 28.52
C GLY A 219 -11.26 6.45 28.00
N ALA A 220 -10.28 5.58 28.26
CA ALA A 220 -10.34 4.14 28.01
C ALA A 220 -11.00 3.35 29.16
N GLY A 221 -11.46 4.02 30.21
CA GLY A 221 -12.21 3.44 31.32
C GLY A 221 -11.36 2.80 32.42
N TYR A 222 -10.03 3.03 32.43
CA TYR A 222 -9.15 2.57 33.49
C TYR A 222 -9.22 3.46 34.72
N ARG A 223 -9.03 2.86 35.90
CA ARG A 223 -8.67 3.61 37.10
C ARG A 223 -7.20 4.02 37.01
N VAL A 224 -6.93 5.31 36.87
CA VAL A 224 -5.57 5.85 36.77
C VAL A 224 -5.15 6.53 38.07
N ILE A 225 -3.94 6.21 38.56
CA ILE A 225 -3.29 6.90 39.68
C ILE A 225 -2.00 7.51 39.15
N VAL A 226 -1.91 8.84 39.20
CA VAL A 226 -0.67 9.55 38.85
C VAL A 226 0.18 9.73 40.10
N LYS A 227 1.48 9.43 39.98
CA LYS A 227 2.47 9.69 41.02
C LYS A 227 3.59 10.53 40.41
N GLU A 228 3.95 11.60 41.11
CA GLU A 228 5.06 12.49 40.78
C GLU A 228 5.96 12.75 42.01
N PRO A 229 7.27 12.99 41.82
CA PRO A 229 8.18 13.42 42.90
C PRO A 229 7.74 14.73 43.55
N VAL A 230 8.11 14.96 44.82
CA VAL A 230 7.72 16.20 45.53
C VAL A 230 8.43 17.45 45.00
N VAL A 231 9.66 17.31 44.50
CA VAL A 231 10.52 18.44 44.08
C VAL A 231 10.40 18.66 42.58
N GLU A 232 10.08 19.88 42.16
CA GLU A 232 10.04 20.27 40.74
C GLU A 232 11.42 20.08 40.08
N GLY A 233 11.42 19.50 38.89
CA GLY A 233 12.61 19.18 38.11
C GLY A 233 13.30 17.87 38.49
N HIS A 234 12.77 17.13 39.47
CA HIS A 234 13.26 15.79 39.80
C HIS A 234 12.47 14.69 39.08
N ASP A 235 13.17 13.63 38.72
CA ASP A 235 12.57 12.33 38.38
C ASP A 235 12.61 11.37 39.59
N TRP A 236 11.97 10.19 39.48
CA TRP A 236 12.00 9.19 40.55
C TRP A 236 13.40 8.62 40.83
N ASN A 237 14.29 8.66 39.85
CA ASN A 237 15.67 8.27 40.03
C ASN A 237 16.41 9.29 40.92
N ASP A 238 16.12 10.59 40.79
CA ASP A 238 16.75 11.64 41.62
C ASP A 238 16.36 11.47 43.09
N VAL A 239 15.10 11.14 43.37
CA VAL A 239 14.64 10.83 44.73
C VAL A 239 15.42 9.65 45.30
N LEU A 240 15.55 8.55 44.53
CA LEU A 240 16.33 7.39 44.96
C LEU A 240 17.81 7.73 45.18
N ALA A 241 18.42 8.48 44.25
CA ALA A 241 19.84 8.78 44.28
C ALA A 241 20.22 9.74 45.43
N GLN A 242 19.36 10.71 45.74
CA GLN A 242 19.62 11.74 46.75
C GLN A 242 19.14 11.35 48.15
N HIS A 243 18.03 10.60 48.26
CA HIS A 243 17.33 10.36 49.53
C HIS A 243 17.13 8.89 49.88
N GLY A 244 17.43 7.96 48.96
CA GLY A 244 17.35 6.52 49.19
C GLY A 244 15.94 5.93 49.07
N SER A 245 15.84 4.61 49.20
CA SER A 245 14.62 3.85 48.91
C SER A 245 13.47 4.11 49.90
N VAL A 246 13.77 4.44 51.15
CA VAL A 246 12.75 4.73 52.17
C VAL A 246 11.97 6.01 51.83
N GLU A 247 12.68 7.05 51.40
CA GLU A 247 12.04 8.29 50.98
C GLU A 247 11.31 8.12 49.65
N LEU A 248 11.87 7.33 48.72
CA LEU A 248 11.20 6.96 47.48
C LEU A 248 9.83 6.30 47.75
N GLU A 249 9.80 5.28 48.62
CA GLU A 249 8.56 4.58 48.99
C GLU A 249 7.56 5.52 49.69
N ARG A 250 8.06 6.39 50.58
CA ARG A 250 7.24 7.39 51.27
C ARG A 250 6.59 8.40 50.32
N GLN A 251 7.33 8.90 49.33
CA GLN A 251 6.78 9.85 48.34
C GLN A 251 5.83 9.16 47.36
N LEU A 252 6.16 7.93 46.95
CA LEU A 252 5.30 7.17 46.05
C LEU A 252 3.95 6.86 46.71
N ALA A 253 3.94 6.50 48.01
CA ALA A 253 2.72 6.36 48.84
C ALA A 253 1.57 5.62 48.13
N VAL A 254 1.87 4.46 47.56
CA VAL A 254 0.87 3.58 46.93
C VAL A 254 0.45 2.53 47.94
N ASP A 255 -0.84 2.51 48.29
CA ASP A 255 -1.40 1.43 49.10
C ASP A 255 -1.59 0.19 48.23
N VAL A 256 -0.58 -0.66 48.23
CA VAL A 256 -0.52 -1.93 47.49
C VAL A 256 -1.67 -2.87 47.88
N HIS A 257 -2.21 -2.78 49.10
CA HIS A 257 -3.33 -3.63 49.52
C HIS A 257 -4.66 -3.18 48.92
N ALA A 258 -4.80 -1.89 48.62
CA ALA A 258 -5.99 -1.32 48.00
C ALA A 258 -6.02 -1.45 46.46
N LEU A 259 -4.97 -2.03 45.85
CA LEU A 259 -4.88 -2.21 44.39
C LEU A 259 -5.61 -3.45 43.87
N GLN A 260 -6.17 -4.31 44.72
CA GLN A 260 -6.85 -5.55 44.29
C GLN A 260 -8.00 -5.26 43.30
N SER A 261 -8.02 -5.96 42.15
CA SER A 261 -9.08 -5.80 41.16
C SER A 261 -10.41 -6.32 41.70
N GLN A 262 -11.53 -5.68 41.34
CA GLN A 262 -12.87 -6.18 41.68
C GLN A 262 -13.44 -7.18 40.65
N GLY A 263 -12.75 -7.41 39.53
CA GLY A 263 -13.24 -8.26 38.43
C GLY A 263 -13.10 -9.77 38.67
N GLU A 264 -14.07 -10.53 38.16
CA GLU A 264 -14.04 -12.00 38.21
C GLU A 264 -12.88 -12.58 37.39
N PRO A 265 -12.10 -13.56 37.91
CA PRO A 265 -10.99 -14.18 37.20
C PRO A 265 -11.36 -14.83 35.86
N ILE A 266 -12.60 -15.30 35.71
CA ILE A 266 -13.07 -15.98 34.50
C ILE A 266 -13.13 -14.99 33.32
N ILE A 267 -13.73 -13.81 33.54
CA ILE A 267 -13.84 -12.74 32.54
C ILE A 267 -12.45 -12.31 32.04
N ARG A 268 -11.47 -12.21 32.96
CA ARG A 268 -10.08 -11.86 32.61
C ARG A 268 -9.42 -12.87 31.65
N ASN A 269 -9.63 -14.16 31.89
CA ASN A 269 -9.08 -15.21 31.03
C ASN A 269 -9.78 -15.27 29.66
N GLU A 270 -11.10 -15.10 29.62
CA GLU A 270 -11.86 -15.09 28.37
C GLU A 270 -11.49 -13.89 27.48
N LEU A 271 -11.27 -12.71 28.06
CA LEU A 271 -10.76 -11.54 27.33
C LEU A 271 -9.36 -11.80 26.74
N LYS A 272 -8.47 -12.45 27.50
CA LYS A 272 -7.13 -12.85 27.02
C LYS A 272 -7.21 -13.85 25.86
N ASN A 273 -8.13 -14.81 25.93
CA ASN A 273 -8.36 -15.80 24.86
C ASN A 273 -8.98 -15.17 23.61
N LEU A 274 -9.97 -14.28 23.78
CA LEU A 274 -10.55 -13.48 22.71
C LEU A 274 -9.46 -12.66 22.00
N TYR A 275 -8.57 -12.04 22.77
CA TYR A 275 -7.46 -11.28 22.23
C TYR A 275 -6.46 -12.14 21.44
N ALA A 276 -6.05 -13.28 22.00
CA ALA A 276 -5.11 -14.20 21.35
C ALA A 276 -5.67 -14.78 20.03
N SER A 277 -6.95 -15.14 20.03
CA SER A 277 -7.64 -15.61 18.81
C SER A 277 -7.79 -14.49 17.78
N LEU A 278 -8.07 -13.25 18.21
CA LEU A 278 -8.10 -12.08 17.33
C LEU A 278 -6.75 -11.83 16.66
N LEU A 279 -5.65 -11.90 17.43
CA LEU A 279 -4.29 -11.75 16.88
C LEU A 279 -3.96 -12.79 15.81
N THR A 280 -4.49 -14.01 15.98
CA THR A 280 -4.34 -15.10 15.02
C THR A 280 -5.10 -14.78 13.73
N SER A 281 -6.34 -14.33 13.85
CA SER A 281 -7.18 -13.88 12.73
C SER A 281 -6.57 -12.70 11.96
N GLU A 282 -6.03 -11.72 12.67
CA GLU A 282 -5.32 -10.57 12.09
C GLU A 282 -4.06 -10.96 11.35
N ALA A 283 -3.24 -11.84 11.93
CA ALA A 283 -2.03 -12.31 11.29
C ALA A 283 -2.35 -12.97 9.94
N LYS A 284 -3.41 -13.78 9.89
CA LYS A 284 -3.88 -14.42 8.66
C LYS A 284 -4.46 -13.42 7.66
N THR A 285 -5.19 -12.43 8.13
CA THR A 285 -5.72 -11.34 7.30
C THR A 285 -4.59 -10.49 6.69
N ASP A 286 -3.56 -10.17 7.47
CA ASP A 286 -2.38 -9.44 7.01
C ASP A 286 -1.56 -10.27 6.01
N GLU A 287 -1.40 -11.57 6.26
CA GLU A 287 -0.77 -12.52 5.33
C GLU A 287 -1.53 -12.57 4.00
N GLN A 288 -2.86 -12.71 4.04
CA GLN A 288 -3.71 -12.70 2.84
C GLN A 288 -3.58 -11.39 2.05
N ASN A 289 -3.64 -10.24 2.74
CA ASN A 289 -3.51 -8.92 2.12
C ASN A 289 -2.13 -8.70 1.51
N LEU A 290 -1.07 -9.18 2.17
CA LEU A 290 0.29 -9.15 1.64
C LEU A 290 0.39 -9.99 0.37
N LEU A 291 -0.07 -11.25 0.40
CA LEU A 291 -0.04 -12.16 -0.75
C LEU A 291 -0.85 -11.59 -1.93
N PHE A 292 -2.03 -11.02 -1.67
CA PHE A 292 -2.83 -10.35 -2.70
C PHE A 292 -2.13 -9.13 -3.30
N SER A 293 -1.50 -8.30 -2.46
CA SER A 293 -0.75 -7.13 -2.93
C SER A 293 0.47 -7.55 -3.77
N LEU A 294 1.19 -8.58 -3.31
CA LEU A 294 2.34 -9.13 -4.02
C LEU A 294 1.93 -9.76 -5.35
N SER A 295 0.82 -10.50 -5.41
CA SER A 295 0.33 -11.10 -6.64
C SER A 295 0.01 -10.04 -7.70
N LEU A 296 -0.64 -8.93 -7.31
CA LEU A 296 -0.91 -7.79 -8.20
C LEU A 296 0.38 -7.12 -8.71
N VAL A 297 1.38 -6.95 -7.84
CA VAL A 297 2.66 -6.34 -8.23
C VAL A 297 3.43 -7.25 -9.17
N VAL A 298 3.52 -8.55 -8.85
CA VAL A 298 4.21 -9.55 -9.67
C VAL A 298 3.54 -9.67 -11.03
N ASN A 299 2.20 -9.80 -11.09
CA ASN A 299 1.48 -9.88 -12.38
C ASN A 299 1.68 -8.65 -13.24
N ARG A 300 1.60 -7.44 -12.67
CA ARG A 300 1.88 -6.21 -13.44
C ARG A 300 3.29 -6.16 -13.99
N LYS A 301 4.28 -6.70 -13.26
CA LYS A 301 5.66 -6.77 -13.73
C LYS A 301 5.84 -7.85 -14.78
N LEU A 302 5.22 -9.01 -14.60
CA LEU A 302 5.18 -10.10 -15.57
C LEU A 302 4.58 -9.64 -16.90
N ASP A 303 3.43 -8.95 -16.88
CA ASP A 303 2.80 -8.39 -18.08
C ASP A 303 3.74 -7.42 -18.81
N LYS A 304 4.42 -6.55 -18.07
CA LYS A 304 5.38 -5.61 -18.65
C LYS A 304 6.57 -6.32 -19.29
N MET A 305 7.15 -7.33 -18.63
CA MET A 305 8.26 -8.11 -19.19
C MET A 305 7.82 -8.88 -20.43
N THR A 306 6.64 -9.50 -20.38
CA THR A 306 6.07 -10.26 -21.50
C THR A 306 5.83 -9.36 -22.72
N ARG A 307 5.42 -8.10 -22.53
CA ARG A 307 5.27 -7.12 -23.62
C ARG A 307 6.61 -6.61 -24.20
N LEU A 308 7.72 -6.70 -23.46
CA LEU A 308 9.04 -6.30 -23.95
C LEU A 308 9.64 -7.32 -24.91
N ILE A 309 9.31 -8.62 -24.75
CA ILE A 309 9.90 -9.71 -25.54
C ILE A 309 9.73 -9.47 -27.05
N PRO A 310 8.50 -9.26 -27.60
CA PRO A 310 8.34 -9.08 -29.04
C PRO A 310 9.06 -7.84 -29.57
N SER A 311 9.10 -6.77 -28.78
CA SER A 311 9.76 -5.51 -29.15
C SER A 311 11.28 -5.66 -29.26
N ILE A 312 11.90 -6.44 -28.36
CA ILE A 312 13.33 -6.74 -28.40
C ILE A 312 13.65 -7.70 -29.55
N GLU A 313 12.85 -8.75 -29.74
CA GLU A 313 13.00 -9.70 -30.84
C GLU A 313 12.94 -9.00 -32.21
N GLU A 314 12.02 -8.05 -32.37
CA GLU A 314 11.93 -7.26 -33.60
C GLU A 314 13.19 -6.41 -33.83
N THR A 315 13.72 -5.76 -32.78
CA THR A 315 15.00 -5.01 -32.89
C THR A 315 16.16 -5.94 -33.23
N VAL A 316 16.28 -7.11 -32.59
CA VAL A 316 17.32 -8.11 -32.89
C VAL A 316 17.25 -8.50 -34.35
N LYS A 317 16.05 -8.79 -34.86
CA LYS A 317 15.82 -9.12 -36.27
C LYS A 317 16.24 -7.98 -37.20
N ARG A 318 15.83 -6.73 -36.91
CA ARG A 318 16.23 -5.55 -37.72
C ARG A 318 17.74 -5.36 -37.75
N LEU A 319 18.42 -5.49 -36.61
CA LEU A 319 19.88 -5.37 -36.53
C LEU A 319 20.59 -6.51 -37.27
N ALA A 320 20.08 -7.73 -37.23
CA ALA A 320 20.67 -8.87 -37.93
C ALA A 320 20.45 -8.82 -39.46
N GLU A 321 19.26 -8.42 -39.92
CA GLU A 321 18.84 -8.57 -41.32
C GLU A 321 19.01 -7.29 -42.16
N SER A 322 19.00 -6.10 -41.56
CA SER A 322 18.99 -4.83 -42.32
C SER A 322 20.34 -4.12 -42.36
N GLY A 323 20.74 -3.70 -43.56
CA GLY A 323 21.96 -2.91 -43.82
C GLY A 323 21.82 -1.41 -43.51
N GLN A 324 20.59 -0.89 -43.39
CA GLN A 324 20.30 0.51 -43.07
C GLN A 324 19.44 0.58 -41.81
N VAL A 325 20.10 0.55 -40.64
CA VAL A 325 19.45 0.73 -39.34
C VAL A 325 20.04 1.94 -38.65
N SER A 326 19.19 2.82 -38.10
CA SER A 326 19.63 3.95 -37.29
C SER A 326 20.18 3.45 -35.95
N LEU A 327 21.52 3.33 -35.85
CA LEU A 327 22.20 2.87 -34.63
C LEU A 327 21.91 3.78 -33.42
N THR A 328 21.71 5.08 -33.65
CA THR A 328 21.32 6.04 -32.59
C THR A 328 19.93 5.77 -32.06
N ALA A 329 18.96 5.46 -32.93
CA ALA A 329 17.60 5.13 -32.51
C ALA A 329 17.56 3.80 -31.73
N GLU A 330 18.24 2.77 -32.23
CA GLU A 330 18.28 1.45 -31.56
C GLU A 330 19.06 1.52 -30.23
N THR A 331 20.09 2.36 -30.12
CA THR A 331 20.78 2.61 -28.84
C THR A 331 19.86 3.27 -27.81
N ALA A 332 19.06 4.27 -28.22
CA ALA A 332 18.08 4.89 -27.33
C ALA A 332 16.99 3.89 -26.91
N HIS A 333 16.57 3.01 -27.82
CA HIS A 333 15.64 1.92 -27.54
C HIS A 333 16.21 0.95 -26.50
N PHE A 334 17.47 0.55 -26.64
CA PHE A 334 18.18 -0.27 -25.65
C PHE A 334 18.20 0.38 -24.26
N GLU A 335 18.56 1.66 -24.17
CA GLU A 335 18.64 2.41 -22.91
C GLU A 335 17.28 2.52 -22.18
N LYS A 336 16.19 2.65 -22.96
CA LYS A 336 14.83 2.63 -22.43
C LYS A 336 14.49 1.28 -21.80
N ASN A 337 14.78 0.18 -22.50
CA ASN A 337 14.53 -1.18 -22.01
C ASN A 337 15.40 -1.51 -20.78
N ASP A 338 16.66 -1.07 -20.78
CA ASP A 338 17.60 -1.25 -19.66
C ASP A 338 17.10 -0.56 -18.38
N THR A 339 16.48 0.61 -18.52
CA THR A 339 15.89 1.34 -17.39
C THR A 339 14.72 0.57 -16.78
N GLU A 340 13.83 0.02 -17.61
CA GLU A 340 12.69 -0.80 -17.15
C GLU A 340 13.17 -2.10 -16.49
N LEU A 341 14.20 -2.77 -17.05
CA LEU A 341 14.79 -3.97 -16.48
C LEU A 341 15.42 -3.75 -15.11
N LYS A 342 16.20 -2.67 -14.95
CA LYS A 342 16.76 -2.31 -13.64
C LYS A 342 15.67 -2.05 -12.61
N LEU A 343 14.59 -1.39 -13.01
CA LEU A 343 13.45 -1.16 -12.13
C LEU A 343 12.73 -2.46 -11.76
N ALA A 344 12.57 -3.38 -12.72
CA ALA A 344 11.99 -4.70 -12.49
C ALA A 344 12.84 -5.53 -11.51
N MET A 345 14.16 -5.59 -11.72
CA MET A 345 15.11 -6.27 -10.82
C MET A 345 15.07 -5.70 -9.40
N LYS A 346 15.10 -4.38 -9.25
CA LYS A 346 14.98 -3.74 -7.92
C LYS A 346 13.66 -4.08 -7.23
N THR A 347 12.57 -4.14 -7.99
CA THR A 347 11.25 -4.53 -7.46
C THR A 347 11.28 -6.00 -7.02
N LEU A 348 11.88 -6.88 -7.83
CA LEU A 348 12.01 -8.30 -7.55
C LEU A 348 12.79 -8.56 -6.27
N ASP A 349 13.92 -7.89 -6.08
CA ASP A 349 14.72 -7.99 -4.85
C ASP A 349 13.92 -7.58 -3.61
N SER A 350 13.06 -6.56 -3.73
CA SER A 350 12.17 -6.11 -2.64
C SER A 350 11.10 -7.17 -2.31
N ILE A 351 10.42 -7.71 -3.34
CA ILE A 351 9.44 -8.79 -3.19
C ILE A 351 10.07 -10.01 -2.54
N ARG A 352 11.27 -10.38 -3.01
CA ARG A 352 11.98 -11.58 -2.54
C ARG A 352 12.31 -11.50 -1.06
N LYS A 353 12.86 -10.36 -0.58
CA LYS A 353 13.14 -10.14 0.85
C LYS A 353 11.92 -10.28 1.75
N ARG A 354 10.72 -10.00 1.24
CA ARG A 354 9.44 -10.15 1.97
C ARG A 354 8.98 -11.59 2.03
N LEU A 355 9.09 -12.30 0.91
CA LEU A 355 8.67 -13.69 0.83
C LEU A 355 9.67 -14.64 1.50
N GLU A 356 10.93 -14.25 1.69
CA GLU A 356 11.95 -15.12 2.31
C GLU A 356 11.58 -15.61 3.72
N SER A 357 10.72 -14.89 4.46
CA SER A 357 10.22 -15.33 5.76
C SER A 357 8.98 -16.21 5.71
N VAL A 358 8.30 -16.29 4.55
CA VAL A 358 7.00 -16.95 4.41
C VAL A 358 7.07 -18.14 3.44
N LEU A 359 7.92 -18.06 2.42
CA LEU A 359 8.03 -19.03 1.33
C LEU A 359 9.48 -19.39 1.02
N GLN A 360 9.71 -20.64 0.64
CA GLN A 360 10.96 -21.05 0.03
C GLN A 360 11.01 -20.54 -1.41
N LEU A 361 11.94 -19.64 -1.69
CA LEU A 361 12.03 -18.96 -2.98
C LEU A 361 12.99 -19.66 -3.94
N PRO A 362 12.66 -19.70 -5.24
CA PRO A 362 13.59 -20.20 -6.26
C PRO A 362 14.86 -19.32 -6.35
N SER A 363 15.96 -19.91 -6.82
CA SER A 363 17.21 -19.18 -7.04
C SER A 363 17.06 -18.13 -8.15
N LEU A 364 17.72 -16.97 -7.99
CA LEU A 364 17.77 -15.95 -9.03
C LEU A 364 18.42 -16.51 -10.31
N PRO A 365 17.95 -16.12 -11.50
CA PRO A 365 18.58 -16.52 -12.76
C PRO A 365 20.01 -15.97 -12.90
N GLU A 366 20.91 -16.74 -13.51
CA GLU A 366 22.33 -16.37 -13.63
C GLU A 366 22.54 -15.21 -14.62
N SER A 367 21.65 -15.07 -15.61
CA SER A 367 21.61 -13.95 -16.57
C SER A 367 21.57 -12.56 -15.90
N VAL A 368 21.00 -12.48 -14.70
CA VAL A 368 20.92 -11.26 -13.88
C VAL A 368 22.33 -10.74 -13.52
N LYS A 369 23.29 -11.65 -13.30
CA LYS A 369 24.68 -11.30 -12.98
C LYS A 369 25.46 -10.90 -14.24
N GLU A 370 25.25 -11.63 -15.34
CA GLU A 370 25.99 -11.44 -16.59
C GLU A 370 25.60 -10.13 -17.32
N TYR A 371 24.32 -9.77 -17.32
CA TYR A 371 23.80 -8.62 -18.07
C TYR A 371 24.46 -7.27 -17.70
N ARG A 372 24.82 -7.08 -16.43
CA ARG A 372 25.45 -5.82 -15.95
C ARG A 372 26.79 -5.53 -16.63
N ALA A 373 27.60 -6.56 -16.90
CA ALA A 373 28.89 -6.41 -17.56
C ALA A 373 28.73 -5.98 -19.03
N GLN A 374 27.73 -6.55 -19.73
CA GLN A 374 27.47 -6.28 -21.14
C GLN A 374 26.91 -4.88 -21.38
N ALA A 375 25.99 -4.41 -20.53
CA ALA A 375 25.45 -3.05 -20.60
C ALA A 375 26.54 -1.98 -20.41
N LEU A 376 27.54 -2.25 -19.55
CA LEU A 376 28.68 -1.36 -19.35
C LEU A 376 29.59 -1.31 -20.59
N LYS A 377 29.79 -2.45 -21.25
CA LYS A 377 30.60 -2.55 -22.48
C LYS A 377 30.03 -1.71 -23.62
N LEU A 378 28.71 -1.73 -23.82
CA LEU A 378 28.01 -0.93 -24.84
C LEU A 378 28.10 0.59 -24.57
N LYS A 379 27.99 1.00 -23.30
CA LYS A 379 28.09 2.41 -22.90
C LYS A 379 29.46 3.01 -23.27
N ASN A 380 30.52 2.22 -23.12
CA ASN A 380 31.88 2.62 -23.47
C ASN A 380 32.15 2.67 -24.98
N SER A 381 31.39 1.92 -25.80
CA SER A 381 31.58 1.94 -27.25
C SER A 381 30.88 3.12 -27.94
N LYS A 382 29.71 3.54 -27.44
CA LYS A 382 29.00 4.77 -27.86
C LYS A 382 29.88 6.03 -27.80
N GLN A 383 30.69 6.18 -26.74
CA GLN A 383 31.60 7.33 -26.58
C GLN A 383 32.72 7.40 -27.64
N LYS A 384 33.05 6.28 -28.30
CA LYS A 384 34.14 6.19 -29.29
C LYS A 384 33.70 6.52 -30.73
N LEU A 385 32.39 6.62 -31.00
CA LEU A 385 31.83 6.96 -32.32
C LEU A 385 31.74 8.47 -32.60
N THR A 386 31.75 9.32 -31.57
CA THR A 386 31.41 10.75 -31.67
C THR A 386 32.54 11.69 -32.13
N ALA A 387 33.71 11.20 -32.53
CA ALA A 387 34.81 12.05 -32.97
C ALA A 387 34.84 12.22 -34.50
N ASN A 388 34.19 13.27 -35.02
CA ASN A 388 34.27 13.64 -36.43
C ASN A 388 35.29 14.78 -36.63
N ASN A 389 36.53 14.44 -37.00
CA ASN A 389 37.65 15.38 -37.12
C ASN A 389 37.99 15.77 -38.58
N GLN A 390 37.03 15.69 -39.52
CA GLN A 390 37.30 15.99 -40.94
C GLN A 390 37.79 17.43 -41.18
N LYS A 391 37.31 18.40 -40.39
CA LYS A 391 37.77 19.80 -40.48
C LYS A 391 39.22 19.95 -40.00
N VAL A 392 39.54 19.34 -38.85
CA VAL A 392 40.89 19.36 -38.26
C VAL A 392 41.90 18.71 -39.21
N LEU A 393 41.53 17.59 -39.82
CA LEU A 393 42.39 16.87 -40.75
C LEU A 393 42.73 17.70 -42.01
N ARG A 394 41.75 18.44 -42.53
CA ARG A 394 41.95 19.33 -43.66
C ARG A 394 42.91 20.47 -43.32
N GLU A 395 42.76 21.04 -42.13
CA GLU A 395 43.64 22.10 -41.62
C GLU A 395 45.08 21.57 -41.42
N GLU A 396 45.25 20.35 -40.92
CA GLU A 396 46.56 19.69 -40.77
C GLU A 396 47.28 19.45 -42.11
N ILE A 397 46.59 18.92 -43.13
CA ILE A 397 47.17 18.68 -44.45
C ILE A 397 47.62 20.00 -45.09
N ASN A 398 46.77 21.04 -45.03
CA ASN A 398 47.08 22.33 -45.63
C ASN A 398 48.23 23.04 -44.88
N ALA A 399 48.24 23.00 -43.55
CA ALA A 399 49.34 23.56 -42.75
C ALA A 399 50.67 22.85 -43.02
N ALA A 400 50.66 21.53 -43.19
CA ALA A 400 51.85 20.76 -43.52
C ALA A 400 52.40 21.11 -44.92
N TYR A 401 51.52 21.30 -45.90
CA TYR A 401 51.88 21.78 -47.24
C TYR A 401 52.46 23.20 -47.20
N ASP A 402 51.80 24.15 -46.55
CA ASP A 402 52.24 25.54 -46.49
C ASP A 402 53.61 25.64 -45.81
N LYS A 403 53.81 24.88 -44.72
CA LYS A 403 55.09 24.78 -44.04
C LYS A 403 56.17 24.20 -44.96
N ALA A 404 55.90 23.08 -45.64
CA ALA A 404 56.85 22.47 -46.57
C ALA A 404 57.23 23.40 -47.73
N MET A 405 56.27 24.17 -48.26
CA MET A 405 56.48 25.12 -49.33
C MET A 405 57.30 26.33 -48.86
N ASN A 406 57.00 26.87 -47.69
CA ASN A 406 57.75 28.00 -47.12
C ASN A 406 59.19 27.61 -46.81
N ASP A 407 59.40 26.44 -46.20
CA ASP A 407 60.73 25.92 -45.90
C ASP A 407 61.54 25.71 -47.18
N TYR A 408 60.93 25.12 -48.22
CA TYR A 408 61.58 24.96 -49.51
C TYR A 408 61.99 26.30 -50.15
N VAL A 409 61.07 27.28 -50.17
CA VAL A 409 61.35 28.61 -50.74
C VAL A 409 62.49 29.29 -49.98
N SER A 410 62.45 29.28 -48.64
CA SER A 410 63.49 29.87 -47.80
C SER A 410 64.87 29.25 -48.06
N MET A 411 64.93 27.93 -48.20
CA MET A 411 66.18 27.21 -48.45
C MET A 411 66.69 27.36 -49.89
N SER A 412 65.79 27.56 -50.86
CA SER A 412 66.14 27.76 -52.28
C SER A 412 66.73 29.13 -52.60
N ALA A 413 66.63 30.09 -51.69
CA ALA A 413 67.20 31.42 -51.85
C ALA A 413 68.73 31.47 -51.63
N GLU A 414 69.32 30.42 -51.04
CA GLU A 414 70.77 30.34 -50.80
C GLU A 414 71.52 29.76 -52.02
N PRO A 415 72.54 30.46 -52.58
CA PRO A 415 73.32 29.95 -53.69
C PRO A 415 74.10 28.67 -53.32
N GLY A 416 73.76 27.54 -53.94
CA GLY A 416 74.43 26.25 -53.73
C GLY A 416 73.72 25.27 -52.78
N ALA A 417 72.48 25.54 -52.39
CA ALA A 417 71.72 24.66 -51.48
C ALA A 417 71.47 23.26 -52.10
N GLU A 418 71.96 22.21 -51.43
CA GLU A 418 71.60 20.81 -51.72
C GLU A 418 70.41 20.35 -50.89
N PHE A 419 69.30 20.02 -51.55
CA PHE A 419 68.12 19.49 -50.89
C PHE A 419 68.22 17.98 -50.67
N ARG A 420 68.15 17.55 -49.42
CA ARG A 420 68.05 16.14 -49.04
C ARG A 420 66.61 15.78 -48.71
N LYS A 421 66.19 14.57 -49.12
CA LYS A 421 64.89 14.03 -48.71
C LYS A 421 64.85 13.87 -47.19
N ILE A 422 63.74 14.24 -46.59
CA ILE A 422 63.45 14.04 -45.17
C ILE A 422 62.88 12.63 -45.00
N ALA A 423 63.38 11.89 -44.01
CA ALA A 423 62.81 10.60 -43.63
C ALA A 423 61.61 10.83 -42.69
N GLY A 424 60.44 10.29 -43.03
CA GLY A 424 59.23 10.39 -42.21
C GLY A 424 57.96 10.15 -43.04
N ASP A 425 56.92 9.66 -42.37
CA ASP A 425 55.62 9.31 -42.99
C ASP A 425 54.53 10.37 -42.73
N ASP A 426 54.89 11.52 -42.13
CA ASP A 426 53.96 12.62 -41.89
C ASP A 426 53.68 13.47 -43.15
N HIS A 427 52.63 14.30 -43.10
CA HIS A 427 52.21 15.12 -44.23
C HIS A 427 53.28 16.12 -44.66
N TYR A 428 54.10 16.62 -43.72
CA TYR A 428 55.14 17.60 -44.01
C TYR A 428 56.29 16.95 -44.80
N ALA A 429 56.81 15.81 -44.33
CA ALA A 429 57.85 15.05 -45.01
C ALA A 429 57.40 14.61 -46.42
N TYR A 430 56.13 14.20 -46.56
CA TYR A 430 55.52 13.88 -47.85
C TYR A 430 55.58 15.07 -48.83
N PHE A 431 55.03 16.23 -48.44
CA PHE A 431 54.99 17.39 -49.33
C PHE A 431 56.39 17.95 -49.60
N PHE A 432 57.27 18.02 -48.60
CA PHE A 432 58.63 18.53 -48.76
C PHE A 432 59.46 17.69 -49.74
N ASN A 433 59.41 16.36 -49.61
CA ASN A 433 60.08 15.45 -50.54
C ASN A 433 59.52 15.57 -51.96
N LEU A 434 58.20 15.69 -52.10
CA LEU A 434 57.55 15.84 -53.40
C LEU A 434 57.89 17.18 -54.07
N ILE A 435 58.01 18.25 -53.28
CA ILE A 435 58.47 19.56 -53.76
C ILE A 435 59.91 19.45 -54.31
N ILE A 436 60.84 18.82 -53.59
CA ILE A 436 62.23 18.61 -54.03
C ILE A 436 62.30 17.81 -55.33
N GLU A 437 61.47 16.77 -55.47
CA GLU A 437 61.45 15.96 -56.69
C GLU A 437 60.91 16.74 -57.88
N ARG A 438 59.79 17.44 -57.70
CA ARG A 438 59.14 18.17 -58.78
C ARG A 438 59.91 19.42 -59.19
N SER A 439 60.67 20.04 -58.29
CA SER A 439 61.48 21.22 -58.60
C SER A 439 62.66 20.97 -59.53
N LYS A 440 63.12 19.72 -59.64
CA LYS A 440 64.19 19.33 -60.57
C LYS A 440 63.75 19.34 -62.04
N ILE A 441 62.45 19.29 -62.29
CA ILE A 441 61.88 19.00 -63.61
C ILE A 441 60.76 19.95 -64.06
N LEU A 442 60.18 20.74 -63.15
CA LEU A 442 59.08 21.66 -63.45
C LEU A 442 59.43 23.10 -63.08
N SER A 443 58.85 24.06 -63.81
CA SER A 443 58.88 25.46 -63.36
C SER A 443 58.08 25.64 -62.06
N PHE A 444 58.36 26.71 -61.31
CA PHE A 444 57.73 26.94 -60.01
C PHE A 444 56.19 27.02 -60.08
N SER A 445 55.64 27.62 -61.14
CA SER A 445 54.19 27.72 -61.36
C SER A 445 53.55 26.36 -61.67
N GLU A 446 54.21 25.53 -62.48
CA GLU A 446 53.77 24.17 -62.81
C GLU A 446 53.84 23.24 -61.60
N MET A 447 54.90 23.37 -60.80
CA MET A 447 55.07 22.64 -59.55
C MET A 447 53.95 22.95 -58.55
N ARG A 448 53.64 24.24 -58.30
CA ARG A 448 52.53 24.64 -57.43
C ARG A 448 51.18 24.12 -57.92
N ARG A 449 50.92 24.17 -59.23
CA ARG A 449 49.68 23.63 -59.81
C ARG A 449 49.60 22.11 -59.60
N SER A 450 50.70 21.41 -59.81
CA SER A 450 50.81 19.97 -59.60
C SER A 450 50.62 19.57 -58.13
N LEU A 451 51.18 20.34 -57.19
CA LEU A 451 51.04 20.10 -55.75
C LEU A 451 49.63 20.41 -55.23
N SER A 452 48.95 21.40 -55.80
CA SER A 452 47.53 21.68 -55.47
C SER A 452 46.61 20.50 -55.80
N VAL A 453 46.90 19.77 -56.89
CA VAL A 453 46.19 18.51 -57.22
C VAL A 453 46.54 17.42 -56.20
N GLU A 454 47.79 17.36 -55.76
CA GLU A 454 48.23 16.38 -54.76
C GLU A 454 47.56 16.56 -53.40
N ILE A 455 47.39 17.81 -52.94
CA ILE A 455 46.65 18.12 -51.70
C ILE A 455 45.24 17.52 -51.79
N LYS A 456 44.54 17.75 -52.90
CA LYS A 456 43.18 17.20 -53.10
C LYS A 456 43.18 15.68 -53.13
N ASN A 457 44.17 15.05 -53.78
CA ASN A 457 44.30 13.60 -53.83
C ASN A 457 44.53 13.00 -52.43
N ARG A 458 45.34 13.67 -51.60
CA ARG A 458 45.64 13.21 -50.24
C ARG A 458 44.50 13.48 -49.27
N GLU A 459 43.82 14.62 -49.39
CA GLU A 459 42.55 14.89 -48.72
C GLU A 459 41.53 13.79 -49.03
N GLN A 460 41.40 13.40 -50.31
CA GLN A 460 40.50 12.34 -50.75
C GLN A 460 40.91 10.95 -50.24
N ALA A 461 42.19 10.57 -50.35
CA ALA A 461 42.69 9.28 -49.87
C ALA A 461 42.51 9.14 -48.35
N GLN A 462 42.75 10.21 -47.58
CA GLN A 462 42.57 10.19 -46.14
C GLN A 462 41.10 10.25 -45.73
N LYS A 463 40.25 10.91 -46.54
CA LYS A 463 38.79 10.82 -46.41
C LYS A 463 38.31 9.39 -46.59
N GLU A 464 38.73 8.70 -47.65
CA GLU A 464 38.41 7.28 -47.90
C GLU A 464 38.88 6.38 -46.74
N LEU A 465 40.08 6.60 -46.23
CA LEU A 465 40.63 5.85 -45.10
C LEU A 465 39.85 6.12 -43.79
N SER A 466 39.40 7.37 -43.59
CA SER A 466 38.54 7.74 -42.47
C SER A 466 37.13 7.17 -42.58
N GLU A 467 36.56 7.12 -43.79
CA GLU A 467 35.24 6.53 -44.08
C GLU A 467 35.29 5.01 -43.89
N LYS A 468 36.38 4.34 -44.31
CA LYS A 468 36.62 2.93 -44.03
C LYS A 468 36.74 2.65 -42.52
N ALA A 469 37.53 3.45 -41.80
CA ALA A 469 37.64 3.32 -40.34
C ALA A 469 36.31 3.62 -39.61
N ARG A 470 35.49 4.54 -40.15
CA ARG A 470 34.16 4.85 -39.61
C ARG A 470 33.19 3.70 -39.82
N THR A 471 33.14 3.12 -41.02
CA THR A 471 32.29 1.96 -41.32
C THR A 471 32.69 0.73 -40.51
N GLU A 472 33.99 0.48 -40.29
CA GLU A 472 34.48 -0.57 -39.39
C GLU A 472 34.04 -0.33 -37.93
N LYS A 473 34.09 0.91 -37.44
CA LYS A 473 33.60 1.27 -36.09
C LYS A 473 32.08 1.17 -35.96
N GLU A 474 31.33 1.61 -36.97
CA GLU A 474 29.86 1.50 -37.03
C GLU A 474 29.43 0.02 -37.04
N GLN A 475 30.11 -0.82 -37.83
CA GLN A 475 29.86 -2.26 -37.86
C GLN A 475 30.17 -2.91 -36.51
N LYS A 476 31.33 -2.59 -35.89
CA LYS A 476 31.67 -3.10 -34.56
C LYS A 476 30.63 -2.68 -33.51
N HIS A 477 30.14 -1.44 -33.56
CA HIS A 477 29.10 -0.99 -32.64
C HIS A 477 27.77 -1.70 -32.88
N LYS A 478 27.41 -1.93 -34.15
CA LYS A 478 26.23 -2.72 -34.52
C LYS A 478 26.31 -4.14 -33.93
N ASP A 479 27.45 -4.81 -34.02
CA ASP A 479 27.66 -6.15 -33.47
C ASP A 479 27.59 -6.17 -31.94
N GLU A 480 28.16 -5.15 -31.28
CA GLU A 480 28.07 -4.98 -29.83
C GLU A 480 26.62 -4.70 -29.36
N LEU A 481 25.88 -3.88 -30.11
CA LEU A 481 24.48 -3.56 -29.85
C LEU A 481 23.58 -4.78 -30.05
N LEU A 482 23.80 -5.55 -31.12
CA LEU A 482 23.10 -6.82 -31.38
C LEU A 482 23.31 -7.80 -30.22
N ASN A 483 24.55 -8.01 -29.80
CA ASN A 483 24.87 -8.87 -28.66
C ASN A 483 24.23 -8.37 -27.35
N ALA A 484 24.18 -7.05 -27.15
CA ALA A 484 23.53 -6.47 -25.98
C ALA A 484 22.01 -6.71 -25.99
N PHE A 485 21.35 -6.59 -27.14
CA PHE A 485 19.92 -6.91 -27.28
C PHE A 485 19.62 -8.40 -27.12
N ILE A 486 20.46 -9.31 -27.62
CA ILE A 486 20.30 -10.75 -27.39
C ILE A 486 20.33 -11.05 -25.89
N LYS A 487 21.35 -10.53 -25.17
CA LYS A 487 21.43 -10.70 -23.71
C LYS A 487 20.31 -10.01 -22.95
N GLN A 488 19.79 -8.90 -23.47
CA GLN A 488 18.59 -8.25 -22.93
C GLN A 488 17.37 -9.15 -23.09
N ASN A 489 17.20 -9.80 -24.24
CA ASN A 489 16.11 -10.74 -24.50
C ASN A 489 16.17 -11.95 -23.57
N ASP A 490 17.34 -12.58 -23.45
CA ASP A 490 17.57 -13.72 -22.55
C ASP A 490 17.17 -13.36 -21.10
N LEU A 491 17.63 -12.20 -20.63
CA LEU A 491 17.30 -11.70 -19.30
C LEU A 491 15.80 -11.46 -19.12
N VAL A 492 15.12 -10.85 -20.10
CA VAL A 492 13.67 -10.59 -20.03
C VAL A 492 12.89 -11.90 -19.95
N ILE A 493 13.25 -12.90 -20.77
CA ILE A 493 12.63 -14.23 -20.78
C ILE A 493 12.84 -14.94 -19.44
N GLU A 494 14.07 -14.96 -18.92
CA GLU A 494 14.36 -15.59 -17.63
C GLU A 494 13.67 -14.87 -16.47
N LEU A 495 13.62 -13.53 -16.47
CA LEU A 495 12.88 -12.75 -15.48
C LEU A 495 11.38 -12.99 -15.56
N ALA A 496 10.79 -13.05 -16.76
CA ALA A 496 9.38 -13.36 -16.95
C ALA A 496 9.06 -14.78 -16.43
N SER A 497 9.88 -15.77 -16.79
CA SER A 497 9.75 -17.14 -16.29
C SER A 497 9.85 -17.21 -14.76
N TYR A 498 10.83 -16.52 -14.18
CA TYR A 498 11.01 -16.47 -12.73
C TYR A 498 9.83 -15.77 -12.02
N MET A 499 9.36 -14.63 -12.53
CA MET A 499 8.19 -13.94 -12.01
C MET A 499 6.92 -14.79 -12.11
N ASN A 500 6.76 -15.57 -13.18
CA ASN A 500 5.64 -16.50 -13.31
C ASN A 500 5.71 -17.61 -12.25
N LYS A 501 6.90 -18.19 -12.00
CA LYS A 501 7.09 -19.16 -10.90
C LYS A 501 6.76 -18.56 -9.53
N LEU A 502 7.19 -17.33 -9.27
CA LEU A 502 6.82 -16.61 -8.06
C LEU A 502 5.33 -16.38 -7.96
N PHE A 503 4.67 -15.99 -9.05
CA PHE A 503 3.24 -15.78 -9.09
C PHE A 503 2.48 -17.06 -8.70
N VAL A 504 2.83 -18.20 -9.28
CA VAL A 504 2.23 -19.50 -8.95
C VAL A 504 2.42 -19.86 -7.47
N LEU A 505 3.61 -19.62 -6.91
CA LEU A 505 3.87 -19.85 -5.48
C LEU A 505 3.02 -18.94 -4.58
N ILE A 506 2.94 -17.65 -4.91
CA ILE A 506 2.11 -16.68 -4.19
C ILE A 506 0.63 -17.08 -4.25
N ASP A 507 0.15 -17.47 -5.42
CA ASP A 507 -1.25 -17.85 -5.63
C ASP A 507 -1.61 -19.15 -4.90
N SER A 508 -0.74 -20.16 -4.94
CA SER A 508 -0.88 -21.37 -4.13
C SER A 508 -0.92 -21.08 -2.63
N SER A 509 -0.10 -20.14 -2.16
CA SER A 509 -0.06 -19.76 -0.74
C SER A 509 -1.30 -18.98 -0.35
N LYS A 510 -1.79 -18.10 -1.23
CA LYS A 510 -3.05 -17.38 -1.08
C LYS A 510 -4.22 -18.34 -0.92
N LEU A 511 -4.29 -19.39 -1.75
CA LEU A 511 -5.31 -20.44 -1.62
C LEU A 511 -5.19 -21.23 -0.31
N SER A 512 -3.97 -21.47 0.19
CA SER A 512 -3.76 -22.11 1.50
C SER A 512 -4.31 -21.24 2.63
N VAL A 513 -3.96 -19.96 2.63
CA VAL A 513 -4.45 -19.00 3.64
C VAL A 513 -5.97 -18.82 3.55
N GLU A 514 -6.55 -18.82 2.34
CA GLU A 514 -8.01 -18.78 2.16
C GLU A 514 -8.70 -19.99 2.79
N ARG A 515 -8.12 -21.20 2.71
CA ARG A 515 -8.64 -22.38 3.41
C ARG A 515 -8.47 -22.29 4.92
N GLU A 516 -7.35 -21.77 5.40
CA GLU A 516 -7.12 -21.57 6.84
C GLU A 516 -8.07 -20.51 7.43
N ILE A 517 -8.47 -19.50 6.65
CA ILE A 517 -9.50 -18.52 7.04
C ILE A 517 -10.89 -19.15 7.16
N GLU A 518 -11.13 -20.26 6.45
CA GLU A 518 -12.35 -21.06 6.60
C GLU A 518 -12.31 -22.01 7.81
N ASP A 519 -11.16 -22.15 8.48
CA ASP A 519 -10.96 -23.01 9.64
C ASP A 519 -11.60 -22.43 10.93
N MET A 520 -11.93 -23.31 11.87
CA MET A 520 -12.47 -22.96 13.18
C MET A 520 -11.52 -22.07 13.97
N ASP A 521 -10.21 -22.32 13.91
CA ASP A 521 -9.22 -21.55 14.68
C ASP A 521 -9.16 -20.08 14.27
N TYR A 522 -9.35 -19.77 12.98
CA TYR A 522 -9.45 -18.39 12.50
C TYR A 522 -10.69 -17.67 13.06
N ARG A 523 -11.78 -18.42 13.26
CA ARG A 523 -13.07 -17.91 13.75
C ARG A 523 -13.24 -18.06 15.26
N ALA A 524 -12.28 -18.63 15.99
CA ALA A 524 -12.40 -18.83 17.43
C ALA A 524 -12.70 -17.54 18.21
N TYR A 525 -12.20 -16.38 17.74
CA TYR A 525 -12.52 -15.09 18.33
C TYR A 525 -14.03 -14.77 18.28
N GLN A 526 -14.73 -15.25 17.24
CA GLN A 526 -16.16 -15.08 17.08
C GLN A 526 -16.92 -15.84 18.19
N ASP A 527 -16.49 -17.06 18.49
CA ASP A 527 -17.10 -17.90 19.52
C ASP A 527 -16.86 -17.32 20.92
N PHE A 528 -15.61 -16.93 21.23
CA PHE A 528 -15.29 -16.25 22.50
C PHE A 528 -16.07 -14.94 22.65
N TYR A 529 -16.22 -14.21 21.56
CA TYR A 529 -16.96 -12.96 21.57
C TYR A 529 -18.44 -13.16 21.83
N VAL A 530 -19.09 -14.12 21.16
CA VAL A 530 -20.50 -14.45 21.38
C VAL A 530 -20.74 -14.89 22.82
N LYS A 531 -19.87 -15.76 23.35
CA LYS A 531 -19.93 -16.21 24.74
C LYS A 531 -19.84 -15.03 25.72
N LEU A 532 -18.84 -14.17 25.58
CA LEU A 532 -18.67 -12.99 26.44
C LEU A 532 -19.87 -12.05 26.36
N HIS A 533 -20.46 -11.90 25.18
CA HIS A 533 -21.65 -11.08 24.99
C HIS A 533 -22.88 -11.69 25.67
N GLU A 534 -23.12 -13.01 25.53
CA GLU A 534 -24.21 -13.71 26.20
C GLU A 534 -24.09 -13.63 27.73
N GLU A 535 -22.87 -13.71 28.27
CA GLU A 535 -22.61 -13.54 29.70
C GLU A 535 -22.85 -12.08 30.15
N ALA A 536 -22.38 -11.11 29.36
CA ALA A 536 -22.57 -9.69 29.65
C ALA A 536 -24.04 -9.24 29.57
N GLN A 537 -24.90 -9.91 28.79
CA GLN A 537 -26.33 -9.59 28.69
C GLN A 537 -27.09 -9.64 30.03
N ALA A 538 -26.51 -10.25 31.07
CA ALA A 538 -27.08 -10.23 32.41
C ALA A 538 -27.09 -8.83 33.05
N SER A 539 -26.28 -7.88 32.55
CA SER A 539 -26.10 -6.55 33.11
C SER A 539 -25.79 -5.51 32.02
N ASP A 540 -26.56 -4.42 31.97
CA ASP A 540 -26.29 -3.30 31.04
C ASP A 540 -24.89 -2.71 31.26
N GLU A 541 -24.41 -2.69 32.51
CA GLU A 541 -23.06 -2.21 32.86
C GLU A 541 -21.96 -3.12 32.30
N ASP A 542 -22.18 -4.45 32.27
CA ASP A 542 -21.23 -5.40 31.71
C ASP A 542 -21.23 -5.37 30.18
N LEU A 543 -22.40 -5.17 29.55
CA LEU A 543 -22.50 -4.93 28.11
C LEU A 543 -21.80 -3.63 27.69
N GLU A 544 -22.06 -2.53 28.39
CA GLU A 544 -21.35 -1.26 28.15
C GLU A 544 -19.84 -1.42 28.34
N SER A 545 -19.42 -2.20 29.35
CA SER A 545 -18.01 -2.48 29.64
C SER A 545 -17.33 -3.30 28.55
N LEU A 546 -17.91 -4.43 28.16
CA LEU A 546 -17.44 -5.26 27.05
C LEU A 546 -17.40 -4.43 25.76
N GLN A 547 -18.42 -3.61 25.54
CA GLN A 547 -18.49 -2.77 24.36
C GLN A 547 -17.43 -1.68 24.33
N HIS A 548 -17.18 -1.03 25.47
CA HIS A 548 -16.13 -0.03 25.60
C HIS A 548 -14.76 -0.66 25.34
N TRP A 549 -14.48 -1.85 25.88
CA TRP A 549 -13.25 -2.58 25.63
C TRP A 549 -13.08 -2.92 24.14
N LEU A 550 -14.11 -3.46 23.48
CA LEU A 550 -14.09 -3.78 22.04
C LEU A 550 -13.95 -2.56 21.13
N ASN A 551 -14.64 -1.47 21.43
CA ASN A 551 -14.48 -0.22 20.68
C ASN A 551 -13.04 0.31 20.76
N ASN A 552 -12.36 0.02 21.87
CA ASN A 552 -10.97 0.39 22.10
C ASN A 552 -9.95 -0.56 21.46
N LEU A 553 -10.41 -1.68 20.89
CA LEU A 553 -9.66 -2.56 20.00
C LEU A 553 -9.71 -2.09 18.53
N GLY A 554 -10.25 -0.90 18.21
CA GLY A 554 -10.44 -0.40 16.85
C GLY A 554 -9.21 -0.28 15.92
N ASN A 555 -8.02 -0.70 16.37
CA ASN A 555 -6.84 -0.92 15.54
C ASN A 555 -6.86 -2.27 14.80
N PHE A 556 -7.73 -3.20 15.19
CA PHE A 556 -7.88 -4.49 14.54
C PHE A 556 -8.81 -4.40 13.33
N LYS A 557 -8.41 -4.99 12.20
CA LYS A 557 -9.14 -4.97 10.93
C LYS A 557 -10.30 -5.96 10.90
N THR A 558 -10.17 -7.08 11.60
CA THR A 558 -11.09 -8.22 11.72
C THR A 558 -12.24 -7.94 12.68
N LEU A 559 -12.05 -7.02 13.63
CA LEU A 559 -13.08 -6.50 14.52
C LEU A 559 -13.20 -5.00 14.32
N SER A 560 -14.18 -4.54 13.52
CA SER A 560 -14.54 -3.13 13.58
C SER A 560 -15.45 -2.86 14.79
N PRO A 561 -15.43 -1.62 15.33
CA PRO A 561 -16.17 -1.26 16.55
C PRO A 561 -17.66 -1.61 16.42
N LEU A 562 -18.21 -2.35 17.39
CA LEU A 562 -19.65 -2.57 17.44
C LEU A 562 -20.36 -1.29 17.93
N LYS A 563 -21.38 -0.85 17.20
CA LYS A 563 -22.26 0.21 17.66
C LYS A 563 -23.58 -0.42 18.10
N TYR A 564 -23.76 -0.58 19.40
CA TYR A 564 -24.98 -1.14 19.99
C TYR A 564 -25.98 -0.09 20.42
N GLU A 565 -25.48 1.09 20.78
CA GLU A 565 -26.32 2.21 21.14
C GLU A 565 -26.41 3.20 19.97
N PRO A 566 -27.57 3.84 19.79
CA PRO A 566 -27.68 5.01 18.95
C PRO A 566 -26.65 6.06 19.40
N PRO A 567 -25.88 6.69 18.49
CA PRO A 567 -24.95 7.75 18.83
C PRO A 567 -25.63 8.82 19.69
N LYS A 568 -25.10 9.07 20.89
CA LYS A 568 -25.65 10.09 21.80
C LYS A 568 -25.61 11.46 21.11
N GLY A 569 -26.77 12.04 20.85
CA GLY A 569 -26.91 13.38 20.26
C GLY A 569 -27.33 13.44 18.78
N GLU A 570 -27.54 12.31 18.10
CA GLU A 570 -28.08 12.27 16.73
C GLU A 570 -29.49 11.69 16.68
N ASP A 571 -30.35 12.24 15.83
CA ASP A 571 -31.68 11.67 15.54
C ASP A 571 -31.49 10.44 14.64
N VAL A 572 -31.63 9.25 15.21
CA VAL A 572 -31.42 7.98 14.53
C VAL A 572 -32.68 7.10 14.58
N ARG A 573 -32.87 6.30 13.52
CA ARG A 573 -34.04 5.43 13.33
C ARG A 573 -33.60 3.97 13.27
N PRO A 574 -34.44 3.03 13.76
CA PRO A 574 -34.15 1.61 13.67
C PRO A 574 -34.31 1.10 12.24
N VAL A 575 -33.42 0.18 11.83
CA VAL A 575 -33.49 -0.50 10.54
C VAL A 575 -34.59 -1.57 10.55
N LYS A 576 -35.35 -1.65 9.46
CA LYS A 576 -36.34 -2.72 9.26
C LYS A 576 -35.69 -3.93 8.57
N PHE A 577 -35.81 -5.10 9.20
CA PHE A 577 -35.38 -6.37 8.63
C PHE A 577 -36.52 -7.05 7.86
N ILE A 578 -36.22 -7.56 6.67
CA ILE A 578 -37.18 -8.23 5.78
C ILE A 578 -36.66 -9.63 5.43
N PHE A 579 -37.54 -10.63 5.48
CA PHE A 579 -37.19 -12.04 5.27
C PHE A 579 -37.92 -12.67 4.08
N GLU A 580 -38.77 -11.90 3.41
CA GLU A 580 -39.49 -12.31 2.22
C GLU A 580 -38.59 -12.16 0.99
N GLU A 581 -38.63 -13.15 0.10
CA GLU A 581 -38.04 -13.03 -1.23
C GLU A 581 -38.95 -12.15 -2.10
N TYR A 582 -38.36 -11.46 -3.08
CA TYR A 582 -39.10 -10.68 -4.06
C TYR A 582 -39.14 -11.43 -5.39
N ASP A 583 -40.15 -11.11 -6.21
CA ASP A 583 -40.20 -11.57 -7.59
C ASP A 583 -39.22 -10.75 -8.44
N GLU A 584 -38.21 -11.42 -8.99
CA GLU A 584 -37.18 -10.79 -9.79
C GLU A 584 -37.71 -10.32 -11.16
N GLN A 585 -38.72 -10.97 -11.72
CA GLN A 585 -39.38 -10.54 -12.95
C GLN A 585 -40.19 -9.26 -12.69
N GLU A 586 -41.01 -9.27 -11.63
CA GLU A 586 -41.78 -8.07 -11.22
C GLU A 586 -40.83 -6.90 -10.91
N THR A 587 -39.65 -7.17 -10.35
CA THR A 587 -38.64 -6.15 -10.09
C THR A 587 -38.14 -5.50 -11.39
N LEU A 588 -37.87 -6.29 -12.42
CA LEU A 588 -37.40 -5.78 -13.71
C LEU A 588 -38.49 -5.01 -14.46
N GLU A 589 -39.73 -5.49 -14.41
CA GLU A 589 -40.91 -4.81 -14.96
C GLU A 589 -41.13 -3.44 -14.29
N ASN A 590 -41.09 -3.39 -12.96
CA ASN A 590 -41.28 -2.13 -12.24
C ASN A 590 -40.20 -1.07 -12.54
N ILE A 591 -38.94 -1.48 -12.74
CA ILE A 591 -37.86 -0.55 -13.14
C ILE A 591 -38.11 -0.03 -14.56
N THR A 592 -38.55 -0.93 -15.45
CA THR A 592 -38.91 -0.61 -16.84
C THR A 592 -40.03 0.44 -16.86
N ASP A 593 -41.10 0.23 -16.10
CA ASP A 593 -42.21 1.18 -15.99
C ASP A 593 -41.76 2.53 -15.41
N ALA A 594 -40.94 2.51 -14.36
CA ALA A 594 -40.40 3.73 -13.75
C ALA A 594 -39.56 4.55 -14.75
N MET A 595 -38.78 3.89 -15.61
CA MET A 595 -38.00 4.55 -16.66
C MET A 595 -38.86 5.09 -17.78
N MET A 596 -39.89 4.35 -18.20
CA MET A 596 -40.82 4.77 -19.25
C MET A 596 -41.59 6.04 -18.85
N ASN A 597 -41.87 6.26 -17.56
CA ASN A 597 -42.49 7.48 -17.05
C ASN A 597 -41.67 8.76 -17.28
N HIS A 598 -40.35 8.64 -17.53
CA HIS A 598 -39.48 9.78 -17.83
C HIS A 598 -39.44 10.13 -19.33
N LEU A 599 -40.12 9.35 -20.17
CA LEU A 599 -40.22 9.60 -21.61
C LEU A 599 -41.41 10.52 -21.93
N PRO A 600 -41.28 11.39 -22.96
CA PRO A 600 -42.39 12.20 -23.41
C PRO A 600 -43.51 11.33 -24.00
N ALA A 601 -44.76 11.78 -23.85
CA ALA A 601 -46.01 11.10 -24.25
C ALA A 601 -46.14 10.76 -25.77
N ILE A 602 -45.13 11.09 -26.58
CA ILE A 602 -45.06 10.83 -28.03
C ILE A 602 -44.36 9.48 -28.31
N THR A 603 -43.86 8.80 -27.27
CA THR A 603 -43.25 7.47 -27.38
C THR A 603 -44.37 6.42 -27.39
N PRO A 604 -44.43 5.50 -28.37
CA PRO A 604 -45.53 4.54 -28.46
C PRO A 604 -45.61 3.67 -27.20
N THR A 605 -46.69 3.81 -26.43
CA THR A 605 -47.01 2.98 -25.28
C THR A 605 -47.69 1.71 -25.76
N LEU A 606 -47.05 0.55 -25.56
CA LEU A 606 -47.80 -0.69 -25.42
C LEU A 606 -48.46 -0.65 -24.05
N ALA A 607 -49.77 -0.43 -24.00
CA ALA A 607 -50.54 -0.69 -22.80
C ALA A 607 -50.43 -2.19 -22.50
N LEU A 608 -49.64 -2.57 -21.51
CA LEU A 608 -49.74 -3.87 -20.86
C LEU A 608 -51.04 -3.86 -20.04
N ASP A 609 -52.17 -4.06 -20.70
CA ASP A 609 -53.44 -4.16 -20.01
C ASP A 609 -53.48 -5.52 -19.30
N SER A 610 -53.30 -5.49 -17.98
CA SER A 610 -53.54 -6.64 -17.13
C SER A 610 -55.05 -6.87 -17.06
N ARG A 611 -55.51 -7.94 -17.73
CA ARG A 611 -56.87 -8.54 -17.74
C ARG A 611 -57.66 -8.24 -19.02
N ASP A 612 -57.53 -9.12 -20.01
CA ASP A 612 -58.70 -9.47 -20.80
C ASP A 612 -58.83 -10.99 -20.97
N LYS A 613 -59.74 -11.55 -20.17
CA LYS A 613 -60.23 -12.91 -20.35
C LYS A 613 -61.32 -12.86 -21.42
N GLY A 614 -60.98 -13.38 -22.60
CA GLY A 614 -61.93 -13.98 -23.51
C GLY A 614 -62.91 -13.01 -24.20
N LYS A 615 -62.60 -12.71 -25.46
CA LYS A 615 -63.58 -12.67 -26.55
C LYS A 615 -62.84 -12.80 -27.87
N GLU A 616 -63.17 -13.85 -28.61
CA GLU A 616 -62.90 -13.93 -30.05
C GLU A 616 -63.50 -12.69 -30.73
N ILE A 617 -62.69 -11.98 -31.50
CA ILE A 617 -63.18 -11.04 -32.51
C ILE A 617 -62.43 -11.33 -33.81
N ASP A 618 -63.24 -11.53 -34.85
CA ASP A 618 -62.95 -11.81 -36.25
C ASP A 618 -61.93 -10.86 -36.90
N ASP A 619 -61.27 -11.41 -37.91
CA ASP A 619 -60.44 -10.73 -38.90
C ASP A 619 -61.13 -9.50 -39.51
N GLN A 620 -60.49 -8.32 -39.42
CA GLN A 620 -60.27 -7.33 -40.50
C GLN A 620 -59.88 -5.95 -39.95
N GLU A 621 -58.59 -5.62 -40.03
CA GLU A 621 -58.07 -4.37 -40.63
C GLU A 621 -56.54 -4.34 -40.46
N ALA A 622 -55.84 -4.44 -41.59
CA ALA A 622 -54.38 -4.36 -41.63
C ALA A 622 -53.91 -2.92 -41.39
N ALA A 623 -53.45 -2.63 -40.18
CA ALA A 623 -52.63 -1.48 -39.83
C ALA A 623 -51.12 -1.80 -40.03
N PRO A 624 -50.25 -0.81 -40.31
CA PRO A 624 -48.96 -1.03 -40.95
C PRO A 624 -47.94 -1.71 -40.01
N GLN A 625 -47.27 -2.76 -40.51
CA GLN A 625 -46.19 -3.53 -39.84
C GLN A 625 -44.97 -2.71 -39.37
N GLN A 626 -44.94 -1.40 -39.61
CA GLN A 626 -43.80 -0.51 -39.33
C GLN A 626 -43.78 0.04 -37.89
N ASP A 627 -44.94 0.14 -37.22
CA ASP A 627 -45.05 0.65 -35.83
C ASP A 627 -44.71 -0.42 -34.77
N ASP A 628 -44.81 -1.70 -35.12
CA ASP A 628 -44.60 -2.80 -34.17
C ASP A 628 -43.10 -3.08 -33.92
N LEU A 629 -42.28 -3.13 -34.99
CA LEU A 629 -40.83 -3.41 -34.85
C LEU A 629 -40.07 -2.30 -34.11
N LEU A 630 -40.43 -1.04 -34.33
CA LEU A 630 -39.84 0.10 -33.61
C LEU A 630 -40.18 0.03 -32.12
N THR A 631 -41.45 -0.23 -31.79
CA THR A 631 -41.92 -0.37 -30.41
C THR A 631 -41.23 -1.52 -29.69
N ARG A 632 -41.04 -2.68 -30.36
CA ARG A 632 -40.25 -3.81 -29.84
C ARG A 632 -38.79 -3.46 -29.61
N SER A 633 -38.17 -2.71 -30.52
CA SER A 633 -36.77 -2.26 -30.39
C SER A 633 -36.60 -1.35 -29.17
N ILE A 634 -37.56 -0.44 -28.94
CA ILE A 634 -37.57 0.44 -27.76
C ILE A 634 -37.72 -0.40 -26.49
N TYR A 635 -38.69 -1.31 -26.44
CA TYR A 635 -38.98 -2.08 -25.23
C TYR A 635 -37.84 -3.02 -24.85
N ASP A 636 -37.24 -3.73 -25.81
CA ASP A 636 -36.07 -4.58 -25.55
C ASP A 636 -34.87 -3.75 -25.06
N TYR A 637 -34.62 -2.59 -25.67
CA TYR A 637 -33.55 -1.68 -25.21
C TYR A 637 -33.81 -1.16 -23.79
N VAL A 638 -35.07 -0.87 -23.45
CA VAL A 638 -35.49 -0.45 -22.11
C VAL A 638 -35.32 -1.59 -21.10
N ILE A 639 -35.68 -2.83 -21.44
CA ILE A 639 -35.42 -4.00 -20.60
C ILE A 639 -33.92 -4.19 -20.35
N GLU A 640 -33.07 -4.06 -21.37
CA GLU A 640 -31.61 -4.13 -21.22
C GLU A 640 -31.11 -3.03 -20.27
N LEU A 641 -31.60 -1.80 -20.41
CA LEU A 641 -31.28 -0.70 -19.49
C LEU A 641 -31.76 -0.97 -18.06
N SER A 642 -32.97 -1.49 -17.87
CA SER A 642 -33.49 -1.86 -16.56
C SER A 642 -32.62 -2.94 -15.90
N ALA A 643 -32.15 -3.91 -16.68
CA ALA A 643 -31.23 -4.94 -16.19
C ALA A 643 -29.87 -4.33 -15.81
N ILE A 644 -29.35 -3.38 -16.58
CA ILE A 644 -28.13 -2.63 -16.24
C ILE A 644 -28.32 -1.87 -14.93
N LEU A 645 -29.41 -1.10 -14.79
CA LEU A 645 -29.71 -0.36 -13.55
C LEU A 645 -29.90 -1.26 -12.34
N TYR A 646 -30.48 -2.44 -12.52
CA TYR A 646 -30.56 -3.44 -11.46
C TYR A 646 -29.17 -3.94 -11.04
N LYS A 647 -28.21 -4.07 -11.97
CA LYS A 647 -26.87 -4.63 -11.70
C LYS A 647 -25.89 -3.64 -11.10
N SER A 648 -25.84 -2.41 -11.60
CA SER A 648 -25.05 -1.32 -11.01
C SER A 648 -25.25 0.01 -11.74
N PHE A 649 -24.88 1.09 -11.06
CA PHE A 649 -24.67 2.40 -11.67
C PHE A 649 -23.62 3.19 -10.91
N GLU A 650 -22.99 4.17 -11.57
CA GLU A 650 -21.98 5.02 -10.95
C GLU A 650 -22.42 6.49 -10.87
N VAL A 651 -22.04 7.15 -9.78
CA VAL A 651 -22.25 8.58 -9.54
C VAL A 651 -20.89 9.28 -9.42
N SER A 652 -20.65 10.27 -10.28
CA SER A 652 -19.42 11.06 -10.28
C SER A 652 -19.53 12.27 -9.35
N SER A 653 -18.44 12.61 -8.65
CA SER A 653 -18.39 13.81 -7.83
C SER A 653 -18.50 15.08 -8.68
N PRO A 654 -18.99 16.20 -8.11
CA PRO A 654 -19.06 17.47 -8.83
C PRO A 654 -17.73 17.97 -9.43
N ASP A 655 -16.61 17.59 -8.81
CA ASP A 655 -15.25 17.94 -9.28
C ASP A 655 -14.63 16.91 -10.24
N GLY A 656 -15.35 15.83 -10.55
CA GLY A 656 -14.94 14.77 -11.47
C GLY A 656 -13.78 13.88 -10.97
N LYS A 657 -13.30 14.07 -9.75
CA LYS A 657 -12.14 13.33 -9.22
C LYS A 657 -12.48 11.98 -8.61
N PHE A 658 -13.72 11.81 -8.20
CA PHE A 658 -14.19 10.61 -7.51
C PHE A 658 -15.43 10.05 -8.18
N THR A 659 -15.62 8.75 -8.05
CA THR A 659 -16.80 8.05 -8.55
C THR A 659 -17.21 7.04 -7.48
N GLN A 660 -18.51 6.97 -7.22
CA GLN A 660 -19.13 6.02 -6.30
C GLN A 660 -20.02 5.08 -7.10
N GLU A 661 -19.74 3.79 -7.00
CA GLU A 661 -20.59 2.73 -7.57
C GLU A 661 -21.66 2.33 -6.54
N PHE A 662 -22.86 2.04 -7.04
CA PHE A 662 -23.97 1.46 -6.30
C PHE A 662 -24.36 0.14 -6.96
N ASP A 663 -24.68 -0.86 -6.13
CA ASP A 663 -24.91 -2.22 -6.61
C ASP A 663 -26.25 -2.34 -7.38
N GLY A 664 -27.15 -1.36 -7.33
CA GLY A 664 -28.28 -1.33 -8.25
C GLY A 664 -29.49 -0.54 -7.81
N LEU A 665 -30.54 -0.64 -8.60
CA LEU A 665 -31.81 0.06 -8.41
C LEU A 665 -32.98 -0.91 -8.45
N VAL A 666 -33.96 -0.70 -7.57
CA VAL A 666 -35.22 -1.45 -7.55
C VAL A 666 -36.39 -0.51 -7.23
N VAL A 667 -37.61 -0.96 -7.51
CA VAL A 667 -38.83 -0.30 -7.01
C VAL A 667 -39.41 -1.13 -5.87
N ARG A 668 -39.65 -0.50 -4.72
CA ARG A 668 -40.22 -1.12 -3.52
C ARG A 668 -41.27 -0.19 -2.95
N ASP A 669 -42.43 -0.74 -2.57
CA ASP A 669 -43.56 0.03 -2.06
C ASP A 669 -43.93 1.21 -3.00
N ARG A 670 -43.85 0.99 -4.33
CA ARG A 670 -44.05 2.00 -5.39
C ARG A 670 -43.08 3.19 -5.40
N GLN A 671 -41.91 3.07 -4.78
CA GLN A 671 -40.87 4.09 -4.82
C GLN A 671 -39.52 3.50 -5.22
N LEU A 672 -38.68 4.33 -5.83
CA LEU A 672 -37.33 3.97 -6.21
C LEU A 672 -36.45 3.80 -4.97
N THR A 673 -35.73 2.68 -4.91
CA THR A 673 -34.88 2.29 -3.80
C THR A 673 -33.54 1.83 -4.35
N ILE A 674 -32.45 2.39 -3.82
CA ILE A 674 -31.09 2.01 -4.17
C ILE A 674 -30.76 0.74 -3.39
N MET A 675 -30.21 -0.24 -4.07
CA MET A 675 -29.91 -1.56 -3.55
C MET A 675 -28.40 -1.74 -3.38
N GLU A 676 -28.02 -2.37 -2.28
CA GLU A 676 -26.65 -2.75 -1.96
C GLU A 676 -26.61 -4.25 -1.64
N ARG A 677 -25.75 -5.02 -2.30
CA ARG A 677 -25.69 -6.48 -2.15
C ARG A 677 -24.44 -6.90 -1.41
N LYS A 678 -24.56 -7.81 -0.44
CA LYS A 678 -23.37 -8.46 0.13
C LYS A 678 -23.59 -9.95 0.39
N ALA A 679 -22.65 -10.76 -0.13
CA ALA A 679 -22.51 -12.15 0.24
C ALA A 679 -22.12 -12.19 1.72
N ASN A 680 -23.04 -12.72 2.51
CA ASN A 680 -22.99 -12.71 3.97
C ASN A 680 -22.72 -14.14 4.50
N ASP A 681 -21.77 -14.80 3.87
CA ASP A 681 -21.46 -16.22 4.02
C ASP A 681 -20.44 -16.53 5.11
N GLY A 682 -19.76 -15.51 5.66
CA GLY A 682 -18.65 -15.66 6.62
C GLY A 682 -18.85 -15.04 8.00
N THR A 683 -19.92 -14.30 8.24
CA THR A 683 -20.00 -13.32 9.35
C THR A 683 -20.36 -13.89 10.74
N GLY A 684 -20.45 -15.22 10.88
CA GLY A 684 -20.70 -15.87 12.18
C GLY A 684 -22.12 -15.65 12.73
N VAL A 685 -22.26 -15.79 14.06
CA VAL A 685 -23.56 -15.78 14.78
C VAL A 685 -24.09 -14.36 14.98
N SER A 686 -25.40 -14.24 15.22
CA SER A 686 -26.26 -13.05 15.35
C SER A 686 -25.61 -11.69 15.63
N VAL A 687 -24.77 -11.59 16.64
CA VAL A 687 -24.14 -10.34 17.06
C VAL A 687 -23.17 -9.78 16.02
N LEU A 688 -22.32 -10.63 15.44
CA LEU A 688 -21.33 -10.22 14.43
C LEU A 688 -22.02 -9.80 13.14
N GLN A 689 -23.13 -10.44 12.83
CA GLN A 689 -23.99 -10.03 11.74
C GLN A 689 -24.58 -8.63 11.95
N ARG A 690 -25.02 -8.29 13.17
CA ARG A 690 -25.50 -6.94 13.49
C ARG A 690 -24.41 -5.91 13.24
N ASN A 691 -23.18 -6.20 13.69
CA ASN A 691 -22.02 -5.33 13.44
C ASN A 691 -21.82 -5.10 11.94
N PHE A 692 -21.78 -6.18 11.16
CA PHE A 692 -21.58 -6.11 9.73
C PHE A 692 -22.66 -5.25 9.06
N CYS A 693 -23.94 -5.47 9.40
CA CYS A 693 -25.04 -4.64 8.90
C CYS A 693 -24.84 -3.16 9.25
N GLN A 694 -24.54 -2.84 10.52
CA GLN A 694 -24.34 -1.48 10.98
C GLN A 694 -23.15 -0.79 10.29
N GLN A 695 -22.08 -1.53 10.01
CA GLN A 695 -20.92 -1.01 9.27
C GLN A 695 -21.26 -0.70 7.80
N LYS A 696 -22.04 -1.55 7.13
CA LYS A 696 -22.45 -1.30 5.75
C LYS A 696 -23.32 -0.05 5.65
N ILE A 697 -24.21 0.15 6.61
CA ILE A 697 -25.02 1.36 6.73
C ILE A 697 -24.11 2.57 6.99
N GLY A 698 -23.26 2.50 8.02
CA GLY A 698 -22.34 3.59 8.37
C GLY A 698 -21.40 3.99 7.23
N SER A 699 -20.96 3.04 6.40
CA SER A 699 -20.17 3.33 5.21
C SER A 699 -20.94 4.14 4.15
N LYS A 700 -22.27 3.96 4.06
CA LYS A 700 -23.11 4.75 3.15
C LYS A 700 -23.46 6.11 3.73
N GLU A 701 -23.60 6.21 5.05
CA GLU A 701 -23.74 7.51 5.73
C GLU A 701 -22.51 8.41 5.52
N GLN A 702 -21.30 7.85 5.60
CA GLN A 702 -20.07 8.57 5.27
C GLN A 702 -20.05 9.11 3.84
N PHE A 703 -20.73 8.45 2.89
CA PHE A 703 -20.88 8.99 1.54
C PHE A 703 -21.80 10.22 1.53
N VAL A 704 -22.92 10.17 2.26
CA VAL A 704 -23.82 11.31 2.44
C VAL A 704 -23.10 12.50 3.10
N ASP A 705 -22.21 12.23 4.05
CA ASP A 705 -21.40 13.24 4.75
C ASP A 705 -20.44 14.02 3.84
N LYS A 706 -20.08 13.46 2.68
CA LYS A 706 -19.28 14.18 1.66
C LYS A 706 -20.07 15.33 1.02
N ASN A 707 -21.38 15.39 1.25
CA ASN A 707 -22.29 16.45 0.83
C ASN A 707 -22.30 16.72 -0.69
N TRP A 708 -22.13 15.68 -1.51
CA TRP A 708 -22.13 15.79 -2.97
C TRP A 708 -23.54 15.90 -3.56
N LEU A 709 -24.51 15.22 -2.95
CA LEU A 709 -25.87 15.09 -3.48
C LEU A 709 -26.56 16.44 -3.70
N PRO A 710 -26.50 17.43 -2.76
CA PRO A 710 -27.11 18.74 -3.01
C PRO A 710 -26.54 19.47 -4.23
N SER A 711 -25.22 19.36 -4.46
CA SER A 711 -24.58 19.98 -5.63
C SER A 711 -24.96 19.28 -6.94
N ILE A 712 -25.07 17.95 -6.93
CA ILE A 712 -25.49 17.16 -8.10
C ILE A 712 -26.96 17.47 -8.42
N LEU A 713 -27.85 17.36 -7.44
CA LEU A 713 -29.30 17.53 -7.61
C LEU A 713 -29.69 18.98 -7.92
N GLY A 714 -28.88 19.96 -7.51
CA GLY A 714 -29.05 21.38 -7.85
C GLY A 714 -28.48 21.79 -9.21
N HIS A 715 -27.79 20.90 -9.92
CA HIS A 715 -27.24 21.17 -11.25
C HIS A 715 -28.35 21.22 -12.31
N ALA A 716 -28.15 21.97 -13.41
CA ALA A 716 -29.14 22.08 -14.49
C ALA A 716 -29.40 20.74 -15.22
N GLN A 717 -28.40 19.87 -15.26
CA GLN A 717 -28.44 18.52 -15.84
C GLN A 717 -27.85 17.52 -14.84
N PRO A 718 -28.60 17.10 -13.80
CA PRO A 718 -28.11 16.17 -12.78
C PRO A 718 -27.75 14.80 -13.37
N GLU A 719 -28.41 14.38 -14.46
CA GLU A 719 -28.14 13.13 -15.17
C GLU A 719 -26.71 13.03 -15.73
N SER A 720 -26.03 14.17 -15.94
CA SER A 720 -24.65 14.19 -16.45
C SER A 720 -23.63 13.58 -15.49
N PHE A 721 -23.96 13.51 -14.19
CA PHE A 721 -23.12 12.89 -13.16
C PHE A 721 -23.32 11.37 -13.04
N ILE A 722 -24.32 10.82 -13.73
CA ILE A 722 -24.65 9.40 -13.70
C ILE A 722 -23.99 8.69 -14.89
N LYS A 723 -23.26 7.62 -14.60
CA LYS A 723 -22.70 6.72 -15.62
C LYS A 723 -23.40 5.36 -15.52
N ILE A 724 -23.84 4.91 -16.68
CA ILE A 724 -24.48 3.62 -16.91
C ILE A 724 -23.96 3.13 -18.27
N ASP A 725 -23.79 1.82 -18.40
CA ASP A 725 -23.36 1.21 -19.66
C ASP A 725 -24.48 1.30 -20.69
N ALA A 726 -24.10 1.49 -21.96
CA ALA A 726 -25.05 1.49 -23.06
C ALA A 726 -25.26 0.05 -23.56
N PRO A 727 -26.51 -0.41 -23.72
CA PRO A 727 -26.80 -1.70 -24.33
C PRO A 727 -26.25 -1.81 -25.76
N GLU A 728 -25.81 -3.02 -26.13
CA GLU A 728 -25.42 -3.32 -27.50
C GLU A 728 -26.62 -3.22 -28.45
N SER A 729 -26.38 -2.74 -29.67
CA SER A 729 -27.43 -2.71 -30.71
C SER A 729 -27.56 -4.10 -31.32
N LYS A 730 -28.79 -4.60 -31.44
CA LYS A 730 -29.09 -5.92 -32.01
C LYS A 730 -29.42 -5.80 -33.50
N ASP A 731 -29.04 -6.80 -34.29
CA ASP A 731 -29.22 -6.81 -35.76
C ASP A 731 -30.68 -6.74 -36.21
N TRP A 732 -31.62 -7.10 -35.33
CA TRP A 732 -33.06 -7.09 -35.62
C TRP A 732 -33.76 -5.77 -35.27
N TYR A 733 -33.05 -4.80 -34.69
CA TYR A 733 -33.65 -3.52 -34.35
C TYR A 733 -34.13 -2.77 -35.60
N SER A 734 -35.22 -2.03 -35.43
CA SER A 734 -35.79 -1.19 -36.48
C SER A 734 -34.75 -0.16 -36.97
N PRO A 735 -34.63 0.08 -38.29
CA PRO A 735 -33.80 1.16 -38.82
C PRO A 735 -34.21 2.55 -38.31
N ALA A 736 -35.46 2.71 -37.84
CA ALA A 736 -35.94 3.94 -37.20
C ALA A 736 -35.49 4.09 -35.74
N PHE A 737 -34.87 3.07 -35.15
CA PHE A 737 -34.28 3.12 -33.80
C PHE A 737 -32.86 3.72 -33.85
N ASP A 738 -32.81 5.02 -34.06
CA ASP A 738 -31.58 5.78 -34.25
C ASP A 738 -30.86 6.13 -32.93
N ASP A 739 -29.66 6.72 -33.05
CA ASP A 739 -28.87 7.13 -31.89
C ASP A 739 -29.54 8.26 -31.08
N ALA A 740 -30.42 9.06 -31.69
CA ALA A 740 -31.17 10.07 -30.97
C ALA A 740 -32.18 9.41 -30.01
N MET A 741 -32.86 8.34 -30.43
CA MET A 741 -33.75 7.55 -29.58
C MET A 741 -32.99 6.86 -28.46
N LYS A 742 -31.86 6.21 -28.76
CA LYS A 742 -30.99 5.57 -27.74
C LYS A 742 -30.54 6.59 -26.69
N ASN A 743 -30.10 7.76 -27.11
CA ASN A 743 -29.70 8.83 -26.19
C ASN A 743 -30.84 9.32 -25.29
N ARG A 744 -32.08 9.37 -25.80
CA ARG A 744 -33.27 9.70 -24.99
C ARG A 744 -33.55 8.63 -23.94
N LEU A 745 -33.50 7.36 -24.31
CA LEU A 745 -33.69 6.23 -23.38
C LEU A 745 -32.59 6.19 -22.31
N MET A 746 -31.33 6.40 -22.71
CA MET A 746 -30.20 6.55 -21.77
C MET A 746 -30.41 7.72 -20.81
N THR A 747 -30.94 8.85 -21.30
CA THR A 747 -31.25 10.01 -20.46
C THR A 747 -32.38 9.70 -19.49
N ALA A 748 -33.42 8.98 -19.91
CA ALA A 748 -34.50 8.53 -19.04
C ALA A 748 -33.98 7.62 -17.92
N ALA A 749 -33.16 6.62 -18.25
CA ALA A 749 -32.51 5.74 -17.27
C ALA A 749 -31.73 6.52 -16.21
N LYS A 750 -30.91 7.50 -16.65
CA LYS A 750 -30.16 8.36 -15.74
C LYS A 750 -31.06 9.24 -14.87
N LYS A 751 -32.18 9.73 -15.40
CA LYS A 751 -33.17 10.50 -14.62
C LYS A 751 -33.85 9.64 -13.56
N THR A 752 -34.15 8.37 -13.86
CA THR A 752 -34.65 7.41 -12.86
C THR A 752 -33.66 7.25 -11.71
N VAL A 753 -32.35 7.18 -11.99
CA VAL A 753 -31.31 7.15 -10.94
C VAL A 753 -31.28 8.47 -10.13
N VAL A 754 -31.39 9.63 -10.80
CA VAL A 754 -31.45 10.94 -10.12
C VAL A 754 -32.63 11.03 -9.17
N GLU A 755 -33.80 10.50 -9.56
CA GLU A 755 -34.99 10.41 -8.71
C GLU A 755 -34.73 9.53 -7.48
N ALA A 756 -34.13 8.36 -7.67
CA ALA A 756 -33.73 7.48 -6.58
C ALA A 756 -32.74 8.14 -5.59
N LEU A 757 -31.78 8.92 -6.10
CA LEU A 757 -30.81 9.66 -5.28
C LEU A 757 -31.43 10.82 -4.51
N ARG A 758 -32.55 11.38 -4.99
CA ARG A 758 -33.29 12.44 -4.30
C ARG A 758 -33.99 11.89 -3.06
N ASP A 759 -34.61 10.73 -3.19
CA ASP A 759 -35.32 10.07 -2.10
C ASP A 759 -34.39 9.25 -1.20
N LEU A 760 -33.22 8.83 -1.70
CA LEU A 760 -32.14 8.18 -0.96
C LEU A 760 -32.61 7.05 -0.01
N ARG A 761 -33.52 6.22 -0.50
CA ARG A 761 -33.94 4.98 0.18
C ARG A 761 -32.94 3.87 -0.10
N LEU A 762 -32.48 3.17 0.93
CA LEU A 762 -31.49 2.09 0.81
C LEU A 762 -32.09 0.74 1.21
N GLU A 763 -31.90 -0.28 0.38
CA GLU A 763 -32.16 -1.69 0.71
C GLU A 763 -30.86 -2.50 0.62
N PHE A 764 -30.39 -3.02 1.76
CA PHE A 764 -29.25 -3.92 1.81
C PHE A 764 -29.72 -5.37 1.64
N ASN A 765 -29.40 -5.98 0.51
CA ASN A 765 -29.69 -7.38 0.20
C ASN A 765 -28.52 -8.27 0.64
N MET A 766 -28.76 -9.11 1.63
CA MET A 766 -27.76 -9.99 2.24
C MET A 766 -28.20 -11.45 2.13
N ASN A 767 -27.25 -12.39 2.12
CA ASN A 767 -27.59 -13.80 2.24
C ASN A 767 -28.04 -14.12 3.66
N LEU A 768 -29.09 -14.95 3.81
CA LEU A 768 -29.51 -15.43 5.12
C LEU A 768 -28.39 -16.29 5.73
N PRO A 769 -27.87 -15.93 6.93
CA PRO A 769 -26.78 -16.67 7.55
C PRO A 769 -27.24 -18.05 8.05
N LYS A 770 -26.31 -19.01 8.12
CA LYS A 770 -26.57 -20.40 8.57
C LYS A 770 -27.04 -20.49 10.02
N HIS A 771 -26.54 -19.60 10.89
CA HIS A 771 -26.84 -19.55 12.33
C HIS A 771 -27.70 -18.33 12.66
N PHE A 772 -28.90 -18.30 12.08
CA PHE A 772 -29.86 -17.23 12.32
C PHE A 772 -30.65 -17.48 13.61
N SER A 773 -30.68 -16.49 14.51
CA SER A 773 -31.64 -16.43 15.62
C SER A 773 -32.65 -15.31 15.35
N ASP A 774 -33.94 -15.58 15.59
CA ASP A 774 -34.99 -14.57 15.48
C ASP A 774 -34.68 -13.34 16.36
N GLY A 775 -34.97 -12.13 15.87
CA GLY A 775 -34.88 -10.90 16.67
C GLY A 775 -33.62 -10.05 16.50
N TYR A 776 -33.28 -9.63 15.28
CA TYR A 776 -32.28 -8.58 15.07
C TYR A 776 -32.84 -7.21 15.50
N GLN A 777 -32.39 -6.72 16.66
CA GLN A 777 -32.58 -5.35 17.13
C GLN A 777 -31.20 -4.68 17.33
N GLY A 778 -31.18 -3.34 17.44
CA GLY A 778 -29.93 -2.60 17.70
C GLY A 778 -29.11 -2.24 16.45
N VAL A 779 -29.75 -2.11 15.28
CA VAL A 779 -29.13 -1.55 14.07
C VAL A 779 -29.90 -0.27 13.70
N PHE A 780 -29.15 0.81 13.50
CA PHE A 780 -29.67 2.15 13.35
C PHE A 780 -29.08 2.86 12.13
N PHE A 781 -29.79 3.88 11.67
CA PHE A 781 -29.32 4.84 10.67
C PHE A 781 -29.72 6.25 11.07
N SER A 782 -28.90 7.22 10.72
CA SER A 782 -29.13 8.65 10.91
C SER A 782 -30.30 9.13 10.06
N SER A 783 -31.02 10.13 10.58
CA SER A 783 -32.13 10.79 9.87
C SER A 783 -31.73 11.47 8.54
N ARG A 784 -30.44 11.48 8.18
CA ARG A 784 -29.93 11.93 6.87
C ARG A 784 -30.27 10.95 5.75
N LEU A 785 -30.50 9.68 6.07
CA LEU A 785 -31.09 8.70 5.18
C LEU A 785 -32.60 8.66 5.42
N ASN A 786 -33.39 8.60 4.35
CA ASN A 786 -34.85 8.67 4.48
C ASN A 786 -35.45 7.33 4.96
N ASP A 787 -34.98 6.22 4.42
CA ASP A 787 -35.42 4.87 4.76
C ASP A 787 -34.27 3.87 4.52
N VAL A 788 -34.05 2.95 5.46
CA VAL A 788 -33.03 1.90 5.36
C VAL A 788 -33.63 0.56 5.78
N LYS A 789 -33.55 -0.40 4.88
CA LYS A 789 -34.01 -1.78 5.07
C LYS A 789 -32.87 -2.76 4.87
N VAL A 790 -32.90 -3.88 5.58
CA VAL A 790 -32.01 -5.02 5.34
C VAL A 790 -32.89 -6.21 4.98
N ARG A 791 -32.69 -6.78 3.80
CA ARG A 791 -33.39 -7.98 3.34
C ARG A 791 -32.46 -9.16 3.31
N PHE A 792 -32.88 -10.26 3.90
CA PHE A 792 -32.15 -11.53 3.84
C PHE A 792 -32.73 -12.44 2.77
N SER A 793 -31.87 -12.94 1.88
CA SER A 793 -32.22 -13.88 0.81
C SER A 793 -31.65 -15.26 1.10
N ARG A 794 -32.52 -16.27 1.04
CA ARG A 794 -32.18 -17.71 1.04
C ARG A 794 -31.68 -18.17 -0.33
N GLN A 795 -31.99 -17.42 -1.38
CA GLN A 795 -31.60 -17.75 -2.76
C GLN A 795 -30.20 -17.26 -3.14
N GLY A 796 -29.46 -16.68 -2.20
CA GLY A 796 -28.10 -16.22 -2.43
C GLY A 796 -28.01 -14.85 -3.13
N LEU A 797 -29.10 -14.06 -3.15
CA LEU A 797 -29.18 -12.79 -3.89
C LEU A 797 -28.33 -11.65 -3.30
N GLY A 798 -27.71 -11.84 -2.13
CA GLY A 798 -26.64 -10.96 -1.67
C GLY A 798 -25.33 -11.14 -2.44
N ASN A 799 -25.16 -12.25 -3.16
CA ASN A 799 -24.03 -12.45 -4.07
C ASN A 799 -24.36 -11.86 -5.44
N GLU A 800 -23.60 -10.83 -5.84
CA GLU A 800 -23.78 -10.12 -7.12
C GLU A 800 -23.73 -11.06 -8.33
N THR A 801 -22.82 -12.04 -8.36
CA THR A 801 -22.70 -12.98 -9.49
C THR A 801 -23.97 -13.83 -9.64
N ILE A 802 -24.55 -14.27 -8.53
CA ILE A 802 -25.79 -15.05 -8.53
C ILE A 802 -26.96 -14.16 -8.95
N ALA A 803 -27.09 -12.98 -8.34
CA ALA A 803 -28.16 -12.04 -8.65
C ALA A 803 -28.14 -11.57 -10.12
N HIS A 804 -26.95 -11.25 -10.65
CA HIS A 804 -26.80 -10.79 -12.03
C HIS A 804 -27.15 -11.88 -13.04
N ARG A 805 -26.70 -13.12 -12.79
CA ARG A 805 -27.03 -14.26 -13.65
C ARG A 805 -28.54 -14.48 -13.73
N ARG A 806 -29.24 -14.44 -12.60
CA ARG A 806 -30.70 -14.65 -12.57
C ARG A 806 -31.45 -13.55 -13.31
N ILE A 807 -31.03 -12.29 -13.17
CA ILE A 807 -31.63 -11.21 -13.96
C ILE A 807 -31.29 -11.35 -15.44
N ASP A 808 -30.11 -11.82 -15.83
CA ASP A 808 -29.81 -12.10 -17.23
C ASP A 808 -30.68 -13.21 -17.82
N ASP A 809 -30.97 -14.25 -17.03
CA ASP A 809 -31.87 -15.33 -17.43
C ASP A 809 -33.30 -14.78 -17.64
N ILE A 810 -33.85 -14.04 -16.65
CA ILE A 810 -35.18 -13.41 -16.73
C ILE A 810 -35.27 -12.41 -17.88
N LYS A 811 -34.25 -11.58 -18.06
CA LYS A 811 -34.15 -10.62 -19.16
C LYS A 811 -34.22 -11.34 -20.51
N SER A 812 -33.53 -12.48 -20.64
CA SER A 812 -33.55 -13.29 -21.86
C SER A 812 -34.92 -13.90 -22.13
N ASP A 813 -35.62 -14.35 -21.08
CA ASP A 813 -36.98 -14.88 -21.16
C ASP A 813 -37.99 -13.79 -21.56
N MET A 814 -37.92 -12.60 -20.94
CA MET A 814 -38.76 -11.45 -21.29
C MET A 814 -38.52 -10.97 -22.72
N ALA A 815 -37.27 -10.89 -23.17
CA ALA A 815 -36.93 -10.56 -24.55
C ALA A 815 -37.50 -11.60 -25.54
N THR A 816 -37.49 -12.88 -25.16
CA THR A 816 -38.09 -13.96 -25.96
C THR A 816 -39.62 -13.87 -26.00
N GLU A 817 -40.27 -13.47 -24.90
CA GLU A 817 -41.72 -13.27 -24.85
C GLU A 817 -42.18 -12.07 -25.69
N VAL A 818 -41.41 -10.98 -25.69
CA VAL A 818 -41.60 -9.82 -26.58
C VAL A 818 -41.51 -10.21 -28.06
N MET A 819 -40.67 -11.20 -28.38
CA MET A 819 -40.61 -11.78 -29.73
C MET A 819 -41.78 -12.73 -30.03
N LYS A 820 -42.40 -13.35 -29.02
CA LYS A 820 -43.44 -14.39 -29.15
C LYS A 820 -44.90 -13.91 -29.06
N ARG A 821 -45.21 -12.74 -28.50
CA ARG A 821 -46.59 -12.19 -28.41
C ARG A 821 -47.12 -11.67 -29.76
N VAL A 822 -46.93 -12.48 -30.81
CA VAL A 822 -47.40 -12.28 -32.19
C VAL A 822 -48.24 -13.47 -32.60
#